data_AF-A0A538QNV0-F1
#
_entry.id   AF-A0A538QNV0-F1
#
_cell.length_a   1.000
_cell.length_b   1.000
_cell.length_c   1.000
_cell.angle_alpha   90.00
_cell.angle_beta   90.00
_cell.angle_gamma   90.00
#
_symmetry.space_group_name_H-M   'P 1'
#
loop_
_entity.id
_entity.type
_entity.pdbx_description
1 polymer ?
#
loop_
_entity_poly.entity_id
_entity_poly.type
_entity_poly.pdbx_seq_one_letter_code
_entity_poly.pdbx_strand_id
1 'polypeptide(L)'
;MTHSVNVGTGVTLATHTAGVRYYELRRAPGGPFAVAEQATFAPTSDSRWMPSGAMDHQGDIAVGYNVASLTTFPSLRFAGRLSTDPSGGLFQGERSLVTGTGVQTSTGSRWGDYSALNVDPSDDCTFWFTSEYYSAASQASSTVGWLTRIGRFRFPECVTATPAVLQGRVTNARTGAPIAGATVATADGAMFPKRYSVKASAFGFRPATAEVSLSSGTTIQDFALTPIPVIRSAGATIVREGCSTNGAIDPTEQVRVRFALQNIGGVDTDKLEATLLAGGGVTKPKGHEIYGNIIAGGAPVEREFEFTASAACGGTLTATLALRDSHTGEDLGTASFPFTIGVLSPVTTATTASTGGVAVPIADLATEIVPIQVTSAGEIVDVDVRIRANHTFDSDVSFTLISPDGTTVDLSSGNGGSGDNFGDGATDCSGRPTVFDDSAPNPIVGATAPFAGSFRPEQPLSRFTGHSAQGTWRLQMSDSFAIDSGTLFCAQLVITLRKRLCSNGAPAPGERVTLTFNVRNVGNGNTSHLKAELLDGNGVVQPDGQRVYGRVDSGGAPAGVDFHFTADGACGTTIQPTLALHDGATDMGTVSFPVRLGTTDVTSTSAAEPATITINDTPRVSGIAVASPYPSMINVSGVPGTVRAVRVTLNGLFHTFPSDIDILLVGPHGQQVILLSDAGGGTDAVGLTITFDDAAAAIAPATLVSGTFRPTNIGGGDIFPGAPPGAPAAALAAFAGTDPNGAWRLFVVDDAGIDAGRIAGGWSLTIDTEFPVCVAPPAGDGGDTVAAGL
;
A
#
# COMPACT_ATOMS: atom_id res chain seq x y z
N MET A 1 -38.79 25.05 7.05
CA MET A 1 -37.71 25.73 6.29
C MET A 1 -37.52 27.12 6.85
N THR A 2 -36.28 27.63 6.92
CA THR A 2 -35.95 28.96 7.45
C THR A 2 -34.90 29.64 6.57
N HIS A 3 -34.94 30.96 6.45
CA HIS A 3 -33.88 31.77 5.85
C HIS A 3 -33.94 33.23 6.31
N SER A 4 -32.89 34.00 6.07
CA SER A 4 -32.84 35.43 6.37
C SER A 4 -33.42 36.26 5.22
N VAL A 5 -34.20 37.29 5.57
CA VAL A 5 -34.81 38.24 4.63
C VAL A 5 -34.50 39.67 5.07
N ASN A 6 -34.46 40.62 4.13
CA ASN A 6 -34.37 42.04 4.49
C ASN A 6 -35.74 42.55 4.94
N VAL A 7 -35.82 43.10 6.15
CA VAL A 7 -37.01 43.79 6.69
C VAL A 7 -36.83 45.31 6.82
N GLY A 8 -35.63 45.81 6.47
CA GLY A 8 -35.33 47.23 6.47
C GLY A 8 -35.93 47.99 5.29
N THR A 9 -35.76 49.32 5.29
CA THR A 9 -36.33 50.22 4.28
C THR A 9 -35.51 50.31 2.99
N GLY A 10 -34.32 49.70 2.94
CA GLY A 10 -33.44 49.74 1.78
C GLY A 10 -32.40 48.62 1.75
N VAL A 11 -31.56 48.65 0.71
CA VAL A 11 -30.51 47.64 0.44
C VAL A 11 -29.11 48.09 0.85
N THR A 12 -28.97 49.26 1.47
CA THR A 12 -27.68 49.78 1.95
C THR A 12 -27.41 49.30 3.38
N LEU A 13 -26.14 49.22 3.78
CA LEU A 13 -25.76 48.79 5.15
C LEU A 13 -26.47 49.60 6.24
N ALA A 14 -26.74 50.89 6.00
CA ALA A 14 -27.41 51.78 6.97
C ALA A 14 -28.93 51.60 7.04
N THR A 15 -29.56 51.00 6.03
CA THR A 15 -31.02 50.83 5.93
C THR A 15 -31.45 49.37 5.89
N HIS A 16 -30.49 48.45 5.83
CA HIS A 16 -30.70 47.02 5.84
C HIS A 16 -30.92 46.53 7.27
N THR A 17 -31.86 45.62 7.45
CA THR A 17 -32.06 44.93 8.73
C THR A 17 -32.46 43.51 8.40
N ALA A 18 -31.65 42.54 8.84
CA ALA A 18 -31.96 41.13 8.61
C ALA A 18 -33.09 40.69 9.56
N GLY A 19 -34.11 40.06 9.03
CA GLY A 19 -35.14 39.35 9.77
C GLY A 19 -35.10 37.87 9.40
N VAL A 20 -35.77 37.04 10.19
CA VAL A 20 -35.86 35.59 9.91
C VAL A 20 -37.23 35.28 9.33
N ARG A 21 -37.25 34.52 8.23
CA ARG A 21 -38.48 34.00 7.63
C ARG A 21 -38.54 32.50 7.83
N TYR A 22 -39.67 32.02 8.33
CA TYR A 22 -39.93 30.59 8.49
C TYR A 22 -41.10 30.16 7.62
N TYR A 23 -41.10 28.86 7.29
CA TYR A 23 -42.13 28.19 6.54
C TYR A 23 -42.41 26.83 7.16
N GLU A 24 -43.69 26.56 7.35
CA GLU A 24 -44.22 25.23 7.52
C GLU A 24 -44.68 24.71 6.16
N LEU A 25 -44.08 23.60 5.72
CA LEU A 25 -44.45 22.93 4.46
C LEU A 25 -45.17 21.64 4.79
N ARG A 26 -46.41 21.48 4.30
CA ARG A 26 -47.22 20.26 4.47
C ARG A 26 -47.50 19.64 3.10
N ARG A 27 -47.71 18.32 3.07
CA ARG A 27 -48.18 17.61 1.88
C ARG A 27 -49.14 16.49 2.25
N ALA A 28 -50.09 16.19 1.37
CA ALA A 28 -50.80 14.91 1.42
C ALA A 28 -49.84 13.77 1.01
N PRO A 29 -50.07 12.52 1.46
CA PRO A 29 -49.27 11.37 1.03
C PRO A 29 -49.20 11.28 -0.51
N GLY A 30 -47.99 11.28 -1.07
CA GLY A 30 -47.75 11.23 -2.52
C GLY A 30 -48.00 12.54 -3.29
N GLY A 31 -48.41 13.62 -2.62
CA GLY A 31 -48.67 14.93 -3.23
C GLY A 31 -47.49 15.93 -3.12
N PRO A 32 -47.57 17.07 -3.83
CA PRO A 32 -46.58 18.15 -3.71
C PRO A 32 -46.66 18.83 -2.34
N PHE A 33 -45.54 19.41 -1.89
CA PHE A 33 -45.52 20.29 -0.72
C PHE A 33 -46.23 21.62 -1.00
N ALA A 34 -46.98 22.09 -0.01
CA ALA A 34 -47.62 23.39 0.02
C ALA A 34 -47.25 24.13 1.32
N VAL A 35 -47.22 25.47 1.25
CA VAL A 35 -46.98 26.32 2.42
C VAL A 35 -48.26 26.32 3.27
N ALA A 36 -48.17 25.80 4.49
CA ALA A 36 -49.26 25.80 5.47
C ALA A 36 -49.22 27.04 6.38
N GLU A 37 -48.01 27.47 6.75
CA GLU A 37 -47.75 28.68 7.53
C GLU A 37 -46.45 29.33 7.03
N GLN A 38 -46.39 30.66 7.06
CA GLN A 38 -45.15 31.40 6.92
C GLN A 38 -45.26 32.78 7.57
N ALA A 39 -44.20 33.22 8.22
CA ALA A 39 -44.10 34.60 8.65
C ALA A 39 -42.65 35.09 8.66
N THR A 40 -42.50 36.41 8.64
CA THR A 40 -41.22 37.07 8.88
C THR A 40 -41.21 37.60 10.31
N PHE A 41 -40.18 37.26 11.08
CA PHE A 41 -40.01 37.66 12.46
C PHE A 41 -38.86 38.66 12.62
N ALA A 42 -39.21 39.88 13.03
CA ALA A 42 -38.30 40.97 13.34
C ALA A 42 -38.95 41.93 14.37
N PRO A 43 -39.04 41.51 15.65
CA PRO A 43 -39.77 42.27 16.68
C PRO A 43 -39.04 43.54 17.16
N THR A 44 -37.77 43.72 16.80
CA THR A 44 -36.93 44.89 17.14
C THR A 44 -36.13 45.33 15.92
N SER A 45 -35.42 46.46 16.02
CA SER A 45 -34.47 46.93 14.99
C SER A 45 -33.16 46.13 14.93
N ASP A 46 -32.94 45.16 15.82
CA ASP A 46 -31.75 44.30 15.74
C ASP A 46 -31.84 43.34 14.55
N SER A 47 -30.72 43.11 13.88
CA SER A 47 -30.63 42.15 12.78
C SER A 47 -30.60 40.72 13.30
N ARG A 48 -31.31 39.82 12.62
CA ARG A 48 -31.41 38.39 12.92
C ARG A 48 -31.00 37.55 11.72
N TRP A 49 -30.04 36.66 11.89
CA TRP A 49 -29.50 35.84 10.79
C TRP A 49 -29.16 34.40 11.19
N MET A 50 -28.85 33.57 10.20
CA MET A 50 -28.63 32.11 10.33
C MET A 50 -29.74 31.38 11.11
N PRO A 51 -31.02 31.50 10.68
CA PRO A 51 -32.10 30.83 11.37
C PRO A 51 -32.12 29.33 11.10
N SER A 52 -32.29 28.56 12.17
CA SER A 52 -32.61 27.14 12.15
C SER A 52 -33.97 26.92 12.79
N GLY A 53 -34.84 26.15 12.14
CA GLY A 53 -36.20 25.90 12.59
C GLY A 53 -36.51 24.42 12.70
N ALA A 54 -37.25 24.04 13.74
CA ALA A 54 -37.72 22.68 14.00
C ALA A 54 -39.17 22.73 14.50
N MET A 55 -39.86 21.60 14.41
CA MET A 55 -41.25 21.45 14.83
C MET A 55 -41.36 20.18 15.67
N ASP A 56 -42.02 20.28 16.83
CA ASP A 56 -42.28 19.13 17.70
C ASP A 56 -43.49 18.29 17.24
N HIS A 57 -43.77 17.19 17.94
CA HIS A 57 -44.86 16.29 17.56
C HIS A 57 -46.26 16.91 17.64
N GLN A 58 -46.43 17.99 18.42
CA GLN A 58 -47.71 18.71 18.54
C GLN A 58 -47.88 19.77 17.46
N GLY A 59 -46.87 19.98 16.62
CA GLY A 59 -46.87 20.97 15.56
C GLY A 59 -46.43 22.35 16.03
N ASP A 60 -45.86 22.48 17.23
CA ASP A 60 -45.30 23.73 17.72
C ASP A 60 -43.93 23.95 17.05
N ILE A 61 -43.69 25.18 16.60
CA ILE A 61 -42.51 25.53 15.80
C ILE A 61 -41.60 26.41 16.63
N ALA A 62 -40.33 26.02 16.74
CA ALA A 62 -39.27 26.86 17.28
C ALA A 62 -38.32 27.31 16.17
N VAL A 63 -37.79 28.53 16.29
CA VAL A 63 -36.78 29.09 15.41
C VAL A 63 -35.67 29.72 16.25
N GLY A 64 -34.47 29.19 16.14
CA GLY A 64 -33.25 29.74 16.74
C GLY A 64 -32.44 30.51 15.70
N TYR A 65 -31.80 31.61 16.09
CA TYR A 65 -31.02 32.48 15.20
C TYR A 65 -30.01 33.32 15.98
N ASN A 66 -29.08 33.92 15.26
CA ASN A 66 -28.19 34.95 15.78
C ASN A 66 -28.88 36.32 15.80
N VAL A 67 -28.50 37.20 16.73
CA VAL A 67 -28.95 38.60 16.78
C VAL A 67 -27.78 39.56 17.04
N ALA A 68 -27.80 40.73 16.42
CA ALA A 68 -26.81 41.79 16.60
C ALA A 68 -27.29 43.14 16.08
N SER A 69 -26.67 44.19 16.60
CA SER A 69 -26.79 45.57 16.13
C SER A 69 -25.56 46.37 16.57
N LEU A 70 -25.60 47.69 16.42
CA LEU A 70 -24.53 48.56 16.91
C LEU A 70 -24.38 48.54 18.44
N THR A 71 -25.43 48.14 19.16
CA THR A 71 -25.44 48.07 20.63
C THR A 71 -25.62 46.65 21.18
N THR A 72 -25.92 45.68 20.31
CA THR A 72 -26.06 44.27 20.67
C THR A 72 -24.95 43.46 20.00
N PHE A 73 -24.05 42.90 20.80
CA PHE A 73 -23.06 41.94 20.31
C PHE A 73 -23.74 40.66 19.77
N PRO A 74 -23.16 40.00 18.75
CA PRO A 74 -23.62 38.70 18.24
C PRO A 74 -23.99 37.72 19.36
N SER A 75 -25.29 37.48 19.50
CA SER A 75 -25.92 36.70 20.55
C SER A 75 -26.82 35.61 19.96
N LEU A 76 -27.17 34.61 20.76
CA LEU A 76 -28.09 33.54 20.37
C LEU A 76 -29.46 33.77 21.00
N ARG A 77 -30.50 33.84 20.15
CA ARG A 77 -31.89 33.94 20.59
C ARG A 77 -32.76 32.92 19.89
N PHE A 78 -33.94 32.68 20.46
CA PHE A 78 -34.95 31.83 19.86
C PHE A 78 -36.34 32.43 20.08
N ALA A 79 -37.25 32.10 19.19
CA ALA A 79 -38.67 32.41 19.27
C ALA A 79 -39.48 31.22 18.78
N GLY A 80 -40.77 31.19 19.12
CA GLY A 80 -41.62 30.06 18.75
C GLY A 80 -43.08 30.42 18.57
N ARG A 81 -43.84 29.46 18.06
CA ARG A 81 -45.30 29.46 18.02
C ARG A 81 -45.83 28.10 18.40
N LEU A 82 -46.98 28.10 19.04
CA LEU A 82 -47.79 26.91 19.23
C LEU A 82 -48.58 26.63 17.97
N SER A 83 -48.94 25.37 17.77
CA SER A 83 -49.88 24.90 16.76
C SER A 83 -51.26 25.58 16.87
N THR A 84 -51.62 26.03 18.08
CA THR A 84 -52.88 26.75 18.37
C THR A 84 -52.77 28.28 18.23
N ASP A 85 -51.57 28.82 18.02
CA ASP A 85 -51.42 30.26 17.82
C ASP A 85 -52.07 30.70 16.49
N PRO A 86 -52.53 31.96 16.38
CA PRO A 86 -52.96 32.52 15.10
C PRO A 86 -51.90 32.34 14.00
N SER A 87 -52.31 32.41 12.74
CA SER A 87 -51.37 32.41 11.62
C SER A 87 -50.57 33.71 11.54
N GLY A 88 -49.38 33.68 10.97
CA GLY A 88 -48.61 34.87 10.59
C GLY A 88 -47.65 35.40 11.65
N GLY A 89 -47.18 34.59 12.60
CA GLY A 89 -46.23 35.06 13.61
C GLY A 89 -45.61 33.99 14.51
N LEU A 90 -44.58 34.38 15.26
CA LEU A 90 -44.01 33.62 16.38
C LEU A 90 -44.47 34.26 17.69
N PHE A 91 -45.61 33.81 18.22
CA PHE A 91 -46.34 34.50 19.29
C PHE A 91 -45.84 34.20 20.70
N GLN A 92 -44.97 33.19 20.87
CA GLN A 92 -44.35 32.88 22.16
C GLN A 92 -43.24 33.89 22.55
N GLY A 93 -42.95 34.82 21.64
CA GLY A 93 -41.97 35.89 21.83
C GLY A 93 -40.53 35.40 21.75
N GLU A 94 -39.60 36.36 21.82
CA GLU A 94 -38.17 36.07 21.75
C GLU A 94 -37.56 35.87 23.14
N ARG A 95 -36.61 34.95 23.27
CA ARG A 95 -35.81 34.70 24.47
C ARG A 95 -34.33 34.59 24.14
N SER A 96 -33.47 34.92 25.11
CA SER A 96 -32.02 34.82 24.97
C SER A 96 -31.52 33.46 25.44
N LEU A 97 -30.74 32.78 24.60
CA LEU A 97 -30.00 31.57 24.97
C LEU A 97 -28.61 31.93 25.49
N VAL A 98 -27.92 32.84 24.80
CA VAL A 98 -26.62 33.39 25.19
C VAL A 98 -26.51 34.83 24.71
N THR A 99 -26.05 35.70 25.61
CA THR A 99 -25.67 37.08 25.26
C THR A 99 -24.18 37.15 24.97
N GLY A 100 -23.82 37.55 23.76
CA GLY A 100 -22.42 37.76 23.36
C GLY A 100 -21.80 39.00 23.98
N THR A 101 -20.47 39.03 24.01
CA THR A 101 -19.68 40.16 24.54
C THR A 101 -18.54 40.59 23.61
N GLY A 102 -18.47 40.01 22.41
CA GLY A 102 -17.48 40.36 21.40
C GLY A 102 -18.05 40.28 19.98
N VAL A 103 -17.22 40.61 19.00
CA VAL A 103 -17.53 40.60 17.56
C VAL A 103 -16.44 39.89 16.77
N GLN A 104 -16.79 39.39 15.59
CA GLN A 104 -15.82 38.99 14.59
C GLN A 104 -15.13 40.24 14.01
N THR A 105 -13.80 40.24 13.98
CA THR A 105 -12.99 41.37 13.49
C THR A 105 -12.28 41.09 12.17
N SER A 106 -12.46 39.90 11.59
CA SER A 106 -11.92 39.47 10.30
C SER A 106 -13.03 39.15 9.30
N THR A 107 -12.74 39.27 8.00
CA THR A 107 -13.62 38.80 6.91
C THR A 107 -13.26 37.40 6.40
N GLY A 108 -12.21 36.77 6.94
CA GLY A 108 -11.63 35.52 6.43
C GLY A 108 -12.26 34.22 6.93
N SER A 109 -13.26 34.26 7.81
CA SER A 109 -13.96 33.07 8.32
C SER A 109 -15.45 33.12 8.01
N ARG A 110 -16.00 31.93 7.72
CA ARG A 110 -17.44 31.69 7.56
C ARG A 110 -18.14 31.75 8.92
N TRP A 111 -19.42 32.09 8.91
CA TRP A 111 -20.31 32.13 10.08
C TRP A 111 -21.54 31.28 9.80
N GLY A 112 -21.94 30.44 10.75
CA GLY A 112 -23.16 29.64 10.71
C GLY A 112 -22.98 28.20 10.26
N ASP A 113 -21.74 27.73 10.10
CA ASP A 113 -21.45 26.30 9.82
C ASP A 113 -22.01 25.40 10.95
N TYR A 114 -22.14 25.94 12.17
CA TYR A 114 -22.66 25.24 13.34
C TYR A 114 -24.04 25.72 13.82
N SER A 115 -24.88 26.30 12.93
CA SER A 115 -26.27 26.66 13.26
C SER A 115 -27.21 25.49 12.95
N ALA A 116 -27.77 24.86 14.00
CA ALA A 116 -28.78 23.81 13.85
C ALA A 116 -29.75 23.80 15.02
N LEU A 117 -31.03 23.56 14.72
CA LEU A 117 -32.08 23.36 15.71
C LEU A 117 -32.73 22.00 15.45
N ASN A 118 -32.72 21.12 16.45
CA ASN A 118 -33.25 19.77 16.34
C ASN A 118 -34.17 19.47 17.53
N VAL A 119 -35.17 18.62 17.33
CA VAL A 119 -36.01 18.10 18.42
C VAL A 119 -35.34 16.88 19.04
N ASP A 120 -35.40 16.76 20.35
CA ASP A 120 -34.87 15.65 21.12
C ASP A 120 -35.67 14.38 20.82
N PRO A 121 -35.03 13.32 20.30
CA PRO A 121 -35.73 12.10 19.93
C PRO A 121 -36.21 11.28 21.13
N SER A 122 -35.90 11.66 22.38
CA SER A 122 -36.39 10.94 23.56
C SER A 122 -37.78 11.37 24.01
N ASP A 123 -38.18 12.61 23.70
CA ASP A 123 -39.45 13.17 24.16
C ASP A 123 -40.27 13.90 23.07
N ASP A 124 -39.65 14.13 21.90
CA ASP A 124 -40.16 14.89 20.76
C ASP A 124 -40.72 16.28 21.13
N CYS A 125 -40.24 16.87 22.23
CA CYS A 125 -40.71 18.14 22.81
C CYS A 125 -39.55 19.11 23.11
N THR A 126 -38.38 18.58 23.47
CA THR A 126 -37.22 19.40 23.83
C THR A 126 -36.48 19.79 22.57
N PHE A 127 -36.21 21.07 22.38
CA PHE A 127 -35.41 21.59 21.28
C PHE A 127 -33.97 21.78 21.72
N TRP A 128 -33.02 21.32 20.90
CA TRP A 128 -31.59 21.55 21.04
C TRP A 128 -31.13 22.52 19.97
N PHE A 129 -30.68 23.70 20.38
CA PHE A 129 -30.12 24.72 19.50
C PHE A 129 -28.61 24.79 19.66
N THR A 130 -27.90 24.70 18.54
CA THR A 130 -26.48 25.03 18.43
C THR A 130 -26.30 26.20 17.48
N SER A 131 -25.45 27.17 17.85
CA SER A 131 -24.97 28.21 16.94
C SER A 131 -23.72 28.90 17.52
N GLU A 132 -23.11 29.74 16.69
CA GLU A 132 -21.87 30.47 16.96
C GLU A 132 -22.15 31.81 17.65
N TYR A 133 -21.29 32.22 18.58
CA TYR A 133 -21.29 33.54 19.21
C TYR A 133 -19.88 33.99 19.56
N TYR A 134 -19.72 35.24 20.00
CA TYR A 134 -18.43 35.77 20.46
C TYR A 134 -18.47 36.22 21.91
N SER A 135 -17.32 36.05 22.58
CA SER A 135 -17.02 36.70 23.85
C SER A 135 -15.89 37.71 23.67
N ALA A 136 -15.77 38.67 24.60
CA ALA A 136 -14.64 39.60 24.61
C ALA A 136 -13.29 38.87 24.68
N ALA A 137 -13.22 37.77 25.45
CA ALA A 137 -12.02 36.95 25.58
C ALA A 137 -11.67 36.22 24.27
N SER A 138 -12.67 35.61 23.61
CA SER A 138 -12.44 34.88 22.37
C SER A 138 -12.06 35.81 21.21
N GLN A 139 -12.68 37.00 21.15
CA GLN A 139 -12.28 38.07 20.23
C GLN A 139 -10.82 38.52 20.45
N ALA A 140 -10.39 38.66 21.72
CA ALA A 140 -9.01 39.06 22.04
C ALA A 140 -7.99 37.97 21.67
N SER A 141 -8.38 36.70 21.74
CA SER A 141 -7.51 35.56 21.43
C SER A 141 -7.31 35.30 19.94
N SER A 142 -8.31 35.62 19.10
CA SER A 142 -8.26 35.36 17.66
C SER A 142 -9.28 36.21 16.90
N THR A 143 -8.88 36.69 15.72
CA THR A 143 -9.76 37.45 14.80
C THR A 143 -10.88 36.60 14.18
N VAL A 144 -10.79 35.27 14.31
CA VAL A 144 -11.79 34.25 13.92
C VAL A 144 -12.19 33.36 15.10
N GLY A 145 -12.00 33.82 16.33
CA GLY A 145 -12.27 33.07 17.56
C GLY A 145 -13.75 33.02 17.97
N TRP A 146 -14.65 32.65 17.05
CA TRP A 146 -16.03 32.35 17.44
C TRP A 146 -16.06 31.12 18.36
N LEU A 147 -17.07 31.08 19.24
CA LEU A 147 -17.36 29.97 20.12
C LEU A 147 -18.68 29.35 19.71
N THR A 148 -18.85 28.05 19.94
CA THR A 148 -20.15 27.39 19.76
C THR A 148 -20.84 27.21 21.11
N ARG A 149 -22.15 27.49 21.16
CA ARG A 149 -22.98 27.11 22.31
C ARG A 149 -24.07 26.14 21.86
N ILE A 150 -24.22 25.06 22.64
CA ILE A 150 -25.39 24.20 22.62
C ILE A 150 -26.27 24.55 23.82
N GLY A 151 -27.57 24.71 23.60
CA GLY A 151 -28.54 24.89 24.67
C GLY A 151 -29.89 24.26 24.33
N ARG A 152 -30.69 24.01 25.37
CA ARG A 152 -32.00 23.36 25.21
C ARG A 152 -33.13 24.21 25.77
N PHE A 153 -34.30 24.07 25.17
CA PHE A 153 -35.55 24.68 25.65
C PHE A 153 -36.75 23.83 25.22
N ARG A 154 -37.92 24.08 25.80
CA ARG A 154 -39.16 23.34 25.53
C ARG A 154 -40.35 24.26 25.75
N PHE A 155 -41.42 24.07 24.97
CA PHE A 155 -42.72 24.70 25.24
C PHE A 155 -43.35 24.07 26.50
N PRO A 156 -43.70 24.87 27.53
CA PRO A 156 -44.28 24.36 28.78
C PRO A 156 -45.50 23.43 28.61
N GLU A 157 -46.29 23.64 27.58
CA GLU A 157 -47.50 22.90 27.20
C GLU A 157 -47.21 21.61 26.42
N CYS A 158 -45.98 21.42 25.94
CA CYS A 158 -45.67 20.22 25.17
C CYS A 158 -45.77 19.01 26.10
N VAL A 159 -46.59 18.03 25.77
CA VAL A 159 -46.72 16.76 26.47
C VAL A 159 -45.82 15.76 25.75
N THR A 160 -44.86 15.18 26.45
CA THR A 160 -43.88 14.26 25.85
C THR A 160 -44.56 13.15 25.06
N ALA A 161 -44.17 12.98 23.79
CA ALA A 161 -44.70 11.90 22.98
C ALA A 161 -44.35 10.55 23.63
N THR A 162 -45.32 9.64 23.69
CA THR A 162 -45.03 8.26 24.11
C THR A 162 -44.34 7.56 22.93
N PRO A 163 -43.13 7.01 23.10
CA PRO A 163 -42.48 6.24 22.06
C PRO A 163 -43.41 5.11 21.57
N ALA A 164 -43.53 4.98 20.26
CA ALA A 164 -44.21 3.87 19.63
C ALA A 164 -43.25 2.68 19.53
N VAL A 165 -43.78 1.48 19.70
CA VAL A 165 -43.00 0.24 19.56
C VAL A 165 -43.40 -0.42 18.25
N LEU A 166 -42.45 -0.63 17.36
CA LEU A 166 -42.64 -1.51 16.22
C LEU A 166 -42.16 -2.92 16.59
N GLN A 167 -43.07 -3.90 16.50
CA GLN A 167 -42.76 -5.31 16.67
C GLN A 167 -43.13 -6.08 15.39
N GLY A 168 -42.58 -7.27 15.24
CA GLY A 168 -42.94 -8.14 14.13
C GLY A 168 -41.98 -9.31 14.00
N ARG A 169 -42.31 -10.21 13.08
CA ARG A 169 -41.47 -11.34 12.69
C ARG A 169 -41.01 -11.16 11.26
N VAL A 170 -39.73 -11.45 11.04
CA VAL A 170 -39.19 -11.63 9.70
C VAL A 170 -39.14 -13.13 9.42
N THR A 171 -39.86 -13.56 8.40
CA THR A 171 -40.05 -14.97 8.05
C THR A 171 -39.61 -15.25 6.62
N ASN A 172 -39.25 -16.50 6.35
CA ASN A 172 -38.99 -16.99 5.01
C ASN A 172 -40.34 -17.16 4.29
N ALA A 173 -40.55 -16.44 3.19
CA ALA A 173 -41.81 -16.47 2.44
C ALA A 173 -42.18 -17.85 1.89
N ARG A 174 -41.20 -18.75 1.73
CA ARG A 174 -41.40 -20.12 1.24
C ARG A 174 -41.79 -21.10 2.34
N THR A 175 -41.16 -21.02 3.51
CA THR A 175 -41.31 -22.01 4.59
C THR A 175 -42.13 -21.53 5.77
N GLY A 176 -42.35 -20.22 5.90
CA GLY A 176 -42.96 -19.58 7.07
C GLY A 176 -42.07 -19.55 8.32
N ALA A 177 -40.86 -20.12 8.26
CA ALA A 177 -39.94 -20.17 9.39
C ALA A 177 -39.33 -18.78 9.68
N PRO A 178 -39.06 -18.43 10.95
CA PRO A 178 -38.37 -17.18 11.29
C PRO A 178 -36.94 -17.15 10.74
N ILE A 179 -36.48 -15.98 10.29
CA ILE A 179 -35.12 -15.78 9.78
C ILE A 179 -34.25 -15.20 10.90
N ALA A 180 -33.29 -15.99 11.39
CA ALA A 180 -32.36 -15.53 12.41
C ALA A 180 -31.41 -14.45 11.85
N GLY A 181 -31.13 -13.42 12.66
CA GLY A 181 -30.22 -12.33 12.28
C GLY A 181 -30.75 -11.37 11.20
N ALA A 182 -32.03 -11.44 10.85
CA ALA A 182 -32.64 -10.47 9.95
C ALA A 182 -32.62 -9.06 10.58
N THR A 183 -32.29 -8.05 9.78
CA THR A 183 -32.26 -6.65 10.20
C THR A 183 -33.51 -5.93 9.73
N VAL A 184 -34.09 -5.10 10.60
CA VAL A 184 -35.18 -4.18 10.26
C VAL A 184 -34.72 -2.77 10.54
N ALA A 185 -34.79 -1.89 9.54
CA ALA A 185 -34.27 -0.53 9.62
C ALA A 185 -35.27 0.50 9.07
N THR A 186 -35.18 1.72 9.59
CA THR A 186 -35.87 2.94 9.16
C THR A 186 -34.85 4.08 9.09
N ALA A 187 -35.14 5.14 8.35
CA ALA A 187 -34.25 6.31 8.22
C ALA A 187 -34.29 7.24 9.46
N ASP A 188 -35.31 7.10 10.30
CA ASP A 188 -35.50 7.89 11.52
C ASP A 188 -34.98 7.15 12.76
N GLY A 189 -34.51 7.89 13.77
CA GLY A 189 -34.03 7.32 15.04
C GLY A 189 -35.15 6.77 15.92
N ALA A 190 -35.51 7.49 16.98
CA ALA A 190 -36.61 7.07 17.86
C ALA A 190 -37.95 7.07 17.11
N MET A 191 -38.77 6.05 17.37
CA MET A 191 -40.07 5.88 16.73
C MET A 191 -41.18 6.50 17.58
N PHE A 192 -41.78 7.57 17.07
CA PHE A 192 -43.03 8.18 17.57
C PHE A 192 -44.22 7.85 16.67
N PRO A 193 -45.47 8.06 17.11
CA PRO A 193 -46.67 7.85 16.29
C PRO A 193 -46.70 8.69 15.00
N LYS A 194 -46.16 8.14 13.90
CA LYS A 194 -46.19 8.69 12.53
C LYS A 194 -46.00 7.57 11.51
N ARG A 195 -45.97 7.91 10.22
CA ARG A 195 -45.70 6.95 9.14
C ARG A 195 -44.20 6.83 8.84
N TYR A 196 -43.69 5.60 8.75
CA TYR A 196 -42.30 5.27 8.45
C TYR A 196 -42.18 4.34 7.25
N SER A 197 -41.10 4.49 6.50
CA SER A 197 -40.65 3.49 5.53
C SER A 197 -39.70 2.51 6.23
N VAL A 198 -40.14 1.27 6.41
CA VAL A 198 -39.42 0.24 7.16
C VAL A 198 -38.94 -0.84 6.19
N LYS A 199 -37.63 -1.12 6.20
CA LYS A 199 -36.98 -2.13 5.35
C LYS A 199 -36.48 -3.31 6.18
N ALA A 200 -36.90 -4.52 5.81
CA ALA A 200 -36.36 -5.76 6.35
C ALA A 200 -35.39 -6.41 5.35
N SER A 201 -34.25 -6.91 5.83
CA SER A 201 -33.24 -7.60 5.02
C SER A 201 -32.56 -8.72 5.79
N ALA A 202 -32.15 -9.76 5.05
CA ALA A 202 -31.36 -10.86 5.57
C ALA A 202 -30.47 -11.43 4.45
N PHE A 203 -29.31 -11.99 4.80
CA PHE A 203 -28.43 -12.65 3.83
C PHE A 203 -29.14 -13.82 3.14
N GLY A 204 -29.05 -13.89 1.81
CA GLY A 204 -29.74 -14.92 1.01
C GLY A 204 -31.24 -14.69 0.81
N PHE A 205 -31.74 -13.49 1.10
CA PHE A 205 -33.12 -13.11 0.89
C PHE A 205 -33.24 -11.76 0.17
N ARG A 206 -34.28 -11.62 -0.64
CA ARG A 206 -34.64 -10.33 -1.25
C ARG A 206 -35.22 -9.40 -0.17
N PRO A 207 -34.68 -8.18 0.01
CA PRO A 207 -35.22 -7.23 0.98
C PRO A 207 -36.66 -6.82 0.66
N ALA A 208 -37.44 -6.52 1.69
CA ALA A 208 -38.80 -6.02 1.58
C ALA A 208 -38.96 -4.69 2.32
N THR A 209 -39.74 -3.78 1.77
CA THR A 209 -40.04 -2.47 2.37
C THR A 209 -41.54 -2.30 2.55
N ALA A 210 -41.97 -1.75 3.68
CA ALA A 210 -43.36 -1.45 3.99
C ALA A 210 -43.51 -0.04 4.56
N GLU A 211 -44.60 0.64 4.21
CA GLU A 211 -45.00 1.91 4.82
C GLU A 211 -45.86 1.62 6.05
N VAL A 212 -45.34 1.89 7.24
CA VAL A 212 -45.97 1.54 8.53
C VAL A 212 -46.40 2.81 9.24
N SER A 213 -47.69 2.91 9.57
CA SER A 213 -48.21 3.98 10.43
C SER A 213 -48.24 3.51 11.88
N LEU A 214 -47.41 4.11 12.72
CA LEU A 214 -47.35 3.80 14.15
C LEU A 214 -48.42 4.58 14.93
N SER A 215 -49.07 3.93 15.89
CA SER A 215 -49.92 4.56 16.90
C SER A 215 -49.19 4.63 18.25
N SER A 216 -49.76 5.33 19.23
CA SER A 216 -49.31 5.16 20.62
C SER A 216 -49.47 3.69 21.03
N GLY A 217 -48.39 3.07 21.52
CA GLY A 217 -48.33 1.64 21.83
C GLY A 217 -47.55 0.79 20.81
N THR A 218 -47.88 -0.51 20.75
CA THR A 218 -47.19 -1.47 19.88
C THR A 218 -47.92 -1.65 18.55
N THR A 219 -47.23 -1.40 17.44
CA THR A 219 -47.67 -1.73 16.09
C THR A 219 -46.96 -2.99 15.62
N ILE A 220 -47.69 -3.95 15.06
CA ILE A 220 -47.12 -5.20 14.52
C ILE A 220 -46.97 -5.07 13.00
N GLN A 221 -45.75 -5.23 12.50
CA GLN A 221 -45.44 -5.35 11.08
C GLN A 221 -44.55 -6.58 10.83
N ASP A 222 -45.14 -7.60 10.25
CA ASP A 222 -44.39 -8.79 9.81
C ASP A 222 -43.83 -8.58 8.40
N PHE A 223 -42.69 -9.22 8.12
CA PHE A 223 -42.09 -9.28 6.80
C PHE A 223 -41.91 -10.74 6.38
N ALA A 224 -42.31 -11.06 5.16
CA ALA A 224 -42.01 -12.34 4.53
C ALA A 224 -40.97 -12.07 3.42
N LEU A 225 -39.75 -12.53 3.61
CA LEU A 225 -38.67 -12.34 2.64
C LEU A 225 -38.55 -13.55 1.71
N THR A 226 -38.46 -13.30 0.41
CA THR A 226 -38.28 -14.36 -0.59
C THR A 226 -36.82 -14.81 -0.61
N PRO A 227 -36.52 -16.10 -0.37
CA PRO A 227 -35.16 -16.60 -0.48
C PRO A 227 -34.67 -16.52 -1.93
N ILE A 228 -33.39 -16.23 -2.11
CA ILE A 228 -32.74 -16.17 -3.42
C ILE A 228 -31.49 -17.07 -3.43
N PRO A 229 -31.04 -17.54 -4.61
CA PRO A 229 -29.74 -18.19 -4.72
C PRO A 229 -28.63 -17.23 -4.30
N VAL A 230 -27.56 -17.76 -3.70
CA VAL A 230 -26.37 -16.97 -3.39
C VAL A 230 -25.16 -17.73 -3.87
N ILE A 231 -24.55 -17.22 -4.94
CA ILE A 231 -23.42 -17.88 -5.59
C ILE A 231 -22.11 -17.27 -5.10
N ARG A 232 -21.15 -18.13 -4.75
CA ARG A 232 -19.80 -17.76 -4.35
C ARG A 232 -18.77 -18.49 -5.21
N SER A 233 -17.59 -17.89 -5.38
CA SER A 233 -16.39 -18.60 -5.83
C SER A 233 -16.03 -19.72 -4.85
N ALA A 234 -15.67 -20.88 -5.40
CA ALA A 234 -15.39 -22.11 -4.67
C ALA A 234 -14.06 -22.78 -5.10
N GLY A 235 -13.19 -22.01 -5.75
CA GLY A 235 -11.88 -22.46 -6.23
C GLY A 235 -11.72 -22.28 -7.74
N ALA A 236 -10.48 -22.39 -8.20
CA ALA A 236 -10.16 -22.36 -9.62
C ALA A 236 -8.98 -23.28 -9.92
N THR A 237 -8.97 -23.87 -11.12
CA THR A 237 -7.89 -24.76 -11.58
C THR A 237 -7.42 -24.32 -12.95
N ILE A 238 -6.12 -24.11 -13.12
CA ILE A 238 -5.51 -23.84 -14.43
C ILE A 238 -5.53 -25.15 -15.23
N VAL A 239 -6.14 -25.11 -16.41
CA VAL A 239 -6.27 -26.26 -17.31
C VAL A 239 -5.21 -26.21 -18.41
N ARG A 240 -4.92 -25.02 -18.92
CA ARG A 240 -3.92 -24.81 -19.96
C ARG A 240 -3.30 -23.44 -19.86
N GLU A 241 -2.01 -23.41 -20.15
CA GLU A 241 -1.18 -22.22 -20.26
C GLU A 241 -0.73 -22.04 -21.72
N GLY A 242 -0.47 -20.80 -22.10
CA GLY A 242 -0.27 -20.42 -23.49
C GLY A 242 1.19 -20.23 -23.87
N CYS A 243 2.02 -19.80 -22.92
CA CYS A 243 3.40 -19.38 -23.17
C CYS A 243 4.43 -20.05 -22.26
N SER A 244 4.03 -20.63 -21.13
CA SER A 244 4.85 -21.62 -20.45
C SER A 244 3.94 -22.52 -19.64
N THR A 245 4.13 -23.83 -19.71
CA THR A 245 3.38 -24.76 -18.87
C THR A 245 4.11 -24.81 -17.54
N ASN A 246 3.82 -23.91 -16.60
CA ASN A 246 4.51 -23.82 -15.30
C ASN A 246 3.58 -23.91 -14.07
N GLY A 247 2.28 -24.05 -14.30
CA GLY A 247 1.26 -24.11 -13.25
C GLY A 247 0.93 -22.77 -12.61
N ALA A 248 1.40 -21.65 -13.19
CA ALA A 248 1.03 -20.29 -12.82
C ALA A 248 0.75 -19.44 -14.07
N ILE A 249 -0.29 -18.60 -13.97
CA ILE A 249 -0.64 -17.67 -15.03
C ILE A 249 0.49 -16.64 -15.21
N ASP A 250 0.97 -16.47 -16.43
CA ASP A 250 2.01 -15.51 -16.83
C ASP A 250 1.44 -14.26 -17.53
N PRO A 251 2.18 -13.13 -17.53
CA PRO A 251 1.77 -11.95 -18.29
C PRO A 251 1.64 -12.27 -19.78
N THR A 252 0.63 -11.70 -20.42
CA THR A 252 0.37 -11.74 -21.88
C THR A 252 -0.02 -13.09 -22.45
N GLU A 253 -0.02 -14.16 -21.65
CA GLU A 253 -0.35 -15.48 -22.14
C GLU A 253 -1.88 -15.71 -22.24
N GLN A 254 -2.27 -16.66 -23.09
CA GLN A 254 -3.65 -17.13 -23.20
C GLN A 254 -3.84 -18.37 -22.34
N VAL A 255 -4.70 -18.29 -21.33
CA VAL A 255 -4.96 -19.38 -20.38
C VAL A 255 -6.38 -19.92 -20.50
N ARG A 256 -6.55 -21.19 -20.10
CA ARG A 256 -7.85 -21.77 -19.80
C ARG A 256 -7.91 -22.16 -18.33
N VAL A 257 -8.95 -21.69 -17.66
CA VAL A 257 -9.14 -21.87 -16.21
C VAL A 257 -10.54 -22.40 -15.96
N ARG A 258 -10.66 -23.44 -15.12
CA ARG A 258 -11.93 -23.88 -14.56
C ARG A 258 -12.24 -23.07 -13.33
N PHE A 259 -13.36 -22.36 -13.34
CA PHE A 259 -13.90 -21.65 -12.17
C PHE A 259 -14.97 -22.51 -11.52
N ALA A 260 -14.85 -22.75 -10.23
CA ALA A 260 -15.86 -23.46 -9.44
C ALA A 260 -16.77 -22.45 -8.74
N LEU A 261 -18.09 -22.67 -8.85
CA LEU A 261 -19.12 -21.89 -8.18
C LEU A 261 -19.94 -22.79 -7.26
N GLN A 262 -20.26 -22.28 -6.08
CA GLN A 262 -21.11 -22.97 -5.10
C GLN A 262 -22.29 -22.09 -4.70
N ASN A 263 -23.48 -22.69 -4.61
CA ASN A 263 -24.66 -22.04 -4.09
C ASN A 263 -24.75 -22.23 -2.57
N ILE A 264 -24.53 -21.15 -1.83
CA ILE A 264 -24.66 -21.08 -0.37
C ILE A 264 -26.00 -20.45 0.07
N GLY A 265 -26.89 -20.18 -0.89
CA GLY A 265 -28.23 -19.65 -0.64
C GLY A 265 -29.22 -20.72 -0.18
N GLY A 266 -30.47 -20.28 0.04
CA GLY A 266 -31.55 -21.16 0.52
C GLY A 266 -32.40 -21.82 -0.57
N VAL A 267 -32.12 -21.53 -1.84
CA VAL A 267 -32.84 -22.07 -3.01
C VAL A 267 -31.87 -22.33 -4.16
N ASP A 268 -32.18 -23.33 -4.98
CA ASP A 268 -31.39 -23.70 -6.16
C ASP A 268 -31.46 -22.60 -7.23
N THR A 269 -30.44 -22.52 -8.09
CA THR A 269 -30.57 -21.76 -9.35
C THR A 269 -31.37 -22.58 -10.35
N ASP A 270 -32.10 -21.95 -11.26
CA ASP A 270 -32.78 -22.65 -12.35
C ASP A 270 -31.81 -22.86 -13.53
N LYS A 271 -31.26 -21.76 -14.05
CA LYS A 271 -30.29 -21.78 -15.15
C LYS A 271 -29.23 -20.71 -14.97
N LEU A 272 -28.25 -20.99 -14.11
CA LEU A 272 -27.13 -20.09 -13.89
C LEU A 272 -26.23 -20.01 -15.14
N GLU A 273 -26.05 -18.79 -15.62
CA GLU A 273 -25.10 -18.41 -16.65
C GLU A 273 -24.07 -17.45 -16.05
N ALA A 274 -22.81 -17.63 -16.42
CA ALA A 274 -21.71 -16.81 -15.95
C ALA A 274 -20.94 -16.23 -17.13
N THR A 275 -20.73 -14.92 -17.14
CA THR A 275 -19.94 -14.22 -18.17
C THR A 275 -18.65 -13.72 -17.57
N LEU A 276 -17.50 -14.10 -18.14
CA LEU A 276 -16.22 -13.57 -17.73
C LEU A 276 -16.07 -12.12 -18.22
N LEU A 277 -15.85 -11.20 -17.29
CA LEU A 277 -15.69 -9.78 -17.58
C LEU A 277 -14.24 -9.44 -17.94
N ALA A 278 -14.07 -8.49 -18.85
CA ALA A 278 -12.77 -7.85 -19.08
C ALA A 278 -12.46 -6.89 -17.92
N GLY A 279 -11.18 -6.79 -17.53
CA GLY A 279 -10.74 -6.01 -16.36
C GLY A 279 -10.03 -6.88 -15.31
N GLY A 280 -9.44 -6.26 -14.30
CA GLY A 280 -8.71 -6.97 -13.24
C GLY A 280 -7.52 -7.81 -13.74
N GLY A 281 -6.97 -7.51 -14.91
CA GLY A 281 -5.92 -8.32 -15.55
C GLY A 281 -6.42 -9.35 -16.57
N VAL A 282 -7.74 -9.47 -16.77
CA VAL A 282 -8.35 -10.28 -17.83
C VAL A 282 -8.54 -9.44 -19.09
N THR A 283 -7.99 -9.89 -20.22
CA THR A 283 -8.20 -9.32 -21.55
C THR A 283 -8.68 -10.38 -22.53
N LYS A 284 -9.39 -9.95 -23.59
CA LYS A 284 -9.98 -10.84 -24.61
C LYS A 284 -10.73 -12.06 -24.02
N PRO A 285 -11.59 -11.89 -22.98
CA PRO A 285 -12.33 -13.01 -22.43
C PRO A 285 -13.21 -13.63 -23.51
N LYS A 286 -13.26 -14.96 -23.59
CA LYS A 286 -14.12 -15.67 -24.52
C LYS A 286 -15.33 -16.26 -23.80
N GLY A 287 -16.51 -15.91 -24.33
CA GLY A 287 -17.76 -16.61 -24.05
C GLY A 287 -18.43 -16.28 -22.71
N HIS A 288 -19.60 -16.88 -22.53
CA HIS A 288 -20.27 -17.08 -21.26
C HIS A 288 -20.54 -18.59 -21.14
N GLU A 289 -20.52 -19.12 -19.92
CA GLU A 289 -20.74 -20.55 -19.68
C GLU A 289 -22.02 -20.81 -18.90
N ILE A 290 -22.67 -21.93 -19.21
CA ILE A 290 -23.89 -22.37 -18.55
C ILE A 290 -23.51 -23.38 -17.46
N TYR A 291 -23.62 -22.94 -16.21
CA TYR A 291 -23.48 -23.82 -15.04
C TYR A 291 -24.76 -24.64 -14.83
N GLY A 292 -25.92 -24.06 -15.16
CA GLY A 292 -27.23 -24.71 -15.04
C GLY A 292 -27.79 -24.62 -13.62
N ASN A 293 -28.45 -25.69 -13.18
CA ASN A 293 -28.99 -25.79 -11.83
C ASN A 293 -27.87 -26.13 -10.84
N ILE A 294 -27.55 -25.20 -9.94
CA ILE A 294 -26.65 -25.40 -8.81
C ILE A 294 -27.50 -25.50 -7.55
N ILE A 295 -27.51 -26.72 -6.99
CA ILE A 295 -28.28 -27.06 -5.80
C ILE A 295 -27.78 -26.27 -4.58
N ALA A 296 -28.72 -25.72 -3.81
CA ALA A 296 -28.45 -25.03 -2.54
C ALA A 296 -27.73 -25.96 -1.55
N GLY A 297 -26.58 -25.52 -1.04
CA GLY A 297 -25.72 -26.32 -0.15
C GLY A 297 -25.05 -27.52 -0.83
N GLY A 298 -25.18 -27.65 -2.15
CA GLY A 298 -24.58 -28.72 -2.94
C GLY A 298 -23.07 -28.56 -3.14
N ALA A 299 -22.46 -29.53 -3.81
CA ALA A 299 -21.05 -29.48 -4.19
C ALA A 299 -20.79 -28.36 -5.21
N PRO A 300 -19.57 -27.78 -5.26
CA PRO A 300 -19.20 -26.84 -6.30
C PRO A 300 -19.33 -27.43 -7.70
N VAL A 301 -19.74 -26.59 -8.66
CA VAL A 301 -19.82 -26.92 -10.09
C VAL A 301 -18.80 -26.08 -10.84
N GLU A 302 -18.06 -26.67 -11.77
CA GLU A 302 -16.97 -26.00 -12.48
C GLU A 302 -17.26 -25.81 -13.97
N ARG A 303 -16.82 -24.68 -14.54
CA ARG A 303 -16.78 -24.48 -16.01
C ARG A 303 -15.48 -23.82 -16.43
N GLU A 304 -15.04 -24.17 -17.63
CA GLU A 304 -13.79 -23.69 -18.22
C GLU A 304 -14.03 -22.38 -18.97
N PHE A 305 -13.15 -21.40 -18.76
CA PHE A 305 -13.15 -20.12 -19.46
C PHE A 305 -11.77 -19.86 -20.04
N GLU A 306 -11.74 -19.15 -21.16
CA GLU A 306 -10.50 -18.77 -21.85
C GLU A 306 -10.33 -17.25 -21.87
N PHE A 307 -9.12 -16.77 -21.57
CA PHE A 307 -8.77 -15.35 -21.63
C PHE A 307 -7.28 -15.14 -21.79
N THR A 308 -6.87 -13.90 -22.06
CA THR A 308 -5.46 -13.46 -22.07
C THR A 308 -5.15 -12.67 -20.80
N ALA A 309 -4.12 -13.08 -20.06
CA ALA A 309 -3.68 -12.39 -18.85
C ALA A 309 -2.91 -11.12 -19.20
N SER A 310 -3.10 -10.04 -18.44
CA SER A 310 -2.47 -8.73 -18.69
C SER A 310 -1.98 -8.04 -17.42
N ALA A 311 -1.70 -8.81 -16.36
CA ALA A 311 -1.13 -8.31 -15.12
C ALA A 311 0.40 -8.45 -15.13
N ALA A 312 1.09 -7.57 -14.40
CA ALA A 312 2.54 -7.61 -14.26
C ALA A 312 2.99 -8.86 -13.49
N CYS A 313 4.23 -9.30 -13.71
CA CYS A 313 4.81 -10.42 -12.99
C CYS A 313 4.81 -10.16 -11.47
N GLY A 314 4.36 -11.14 -10.68
CA GLY A 314 4.15 -11.01 -9.24
C GLY A 314 2.96 -10.13 -8.83
N GLY A 315 2.25 -9.54 -9.79
CA GLY A 315 1.00 -8.83 -9.55
C GLY A 315 -0.18 -9.78 -9.32
N THR A 316 -1.33 -9.20 -9.00
CA THR A 316 -2.60 -9.93 -8.86
C THR A 316 -3.47 -9.76 -10.11
N LEU A 317 -3.94 -10.87 -10.66
CA LEU A 317 -5.03 -10.92 -11.64
C LEU A 317 -6.31 -11.37 -10.93
N THR A 318 -7.39 -10.60 -11.06
CA THR A 318 -8.70 -10.93 -10.49
C THR A 318 -9.70 -11.20 -11.62
N ALA A 319 -9.94 -12.47 -11.92
CA ALA A 319 -10.98 -12.87 -12.86
C ALA A 319 -12.35 -12.71 -12.22
N THR A 320 -13.26 -11.97 -12.87
CA THR A 320 -14.60 -11.69 -12.33
C THR A 320 -15.67 -12.21 -13.27
N LEU A 321 -16.54 -13.09 -12.74
CA LEU A 321 -17.71 -13.61 -13.43
C LEU A 321 -18.93 -12.79 -13.05
N ALA A 322 -19.66 -12.25 -14.02
CA ALA A 322 -21.02 -11.74 -13.83
C ALA A 322 -22.01 -12.90 -13.90
N LEU A 323 -22.88 -13.00 -12.90
CA LEU A 323 -23.75 -14.15 -12.67
C LEU A 323 -25.21 -13.78 -12.90
N ARG A 324 -25.90 -14.55 -13.73
CA ARG A 324 -27.31 -14.33 -14.03
C ARG A 324 -28.05 -15.66 -14.08
N ASP A 325 -29.24 -15.71 -13.50
CA ASP A 325 -30.17 -16.78 -13.81
C ASP A 325 -30.94 -16.41 -15.07
N SER A 326 -30.68 -17.10 -16.18
CA SER A 326 -31.29 -16.76 -17.47
C SER A 326 -32.71 -17.27 -17.61
N HIS A 327 -33.18 -18.15 -16.72
CA HIS A 327 -34.58 -18.57 -16.70
C HIS A 327 -35.46 -17.49 -16.07
N THR A 328 -35.05 -16.95 -14.92
CA THR A 328 -35.80 -15.90 -14.21
C THR A 328 -35.43 -14.49 -14.66
N GLY A 329 -34.27 -14.34 -15.33
CA GLY A 329 -33.68 -13.07 -15.71
C GLY A 329 -32.97 -12.34 -14.57
N GLU A 330 -32.87 -12.95 -13.39
CA GLU A 330 -32.34 -12.37 -12.15
C GLU A 330 -30.82 -12.20 -12.20
N ASP A 331 -30.34 -11.03 -11.79
CA ASP A 331 -28.92 -10.74 -11.57
C ASP A 331 -28.51 -11.24 -10.17
N LEU A 332 -27.53 -12.15 -10.14
CA LEU A 332 -27.03 -12.78 -8.92
C LEU A 332 -25.69 -12.19 -8.46
N GLY A 333 -25.26 -11.07 -9.06
CA GLY A 333 -24.04 -10.35 -8.73
C GLY A 333 -22.81 -10.91 -9.43
N THR A 334 -21.66 -10.87 -8.75
CA THR A 334 -20.38 -11.31 -9.30
C THR A 334 -19.67 -12.30 -8.38
N ALA A 335 -18.84 -13.15 -8.98
CA ALA A 335 -17.87 -13.98 -8.28
C ALA A 335 -16.45 -13.66 -8.78
N SER A 336 -15.52 -13.45 -7.86
CA SER A 336 -14.14 -13.09 -8.17
C SER A 336 -13.15 -14.17 -7.75
N PHE A 337 -12.13 -14.36 -8.59
CA PHE A 337 -11.07 -15.36 -8.44
C PHE A 337 -9.71 -14.66 -8.59
N PRO A 338 -9.01 -14.39 -7.47
CA PRO A 338 -7.67 -13.82 -7.52
C PRO A 338 -6.62 -14.88 -7.86
N PHE A 339 -5.64 -14.50 -8.69
CA PHE A 339 -4.45 -15.26 -9.04
C PHE A 339 -3.22 -14.38 -8.85
N THR A 340 -2.15 -14.94 -8.30
CA THR A 340 -0.84 -14.30 -8.33
C THR A 340 -0.12 -14.71 -9.60
N ILE A 341 0.37 -13.73 -10.36
CA ILE A 341 1.03 -13.95 -11.65
C ILE A 341 2.47 -14.44 -11.46
N GLY A 342 2.83 -15.48 -12.19
CA GLY A 342 4.15 -16.10 -12.18
C GLY A 342 4.40 -17.11 -11.06
N VAL A 343 5.44 -17.91 -11.25
CA VAL A 343 5.91 -18.92 -10.28
C VAL A 343 6.85 -18.30 -9.25
N LEU A 344 6.92 -18.87 -8.05
CA LEU A 344 7.92 -18.41 -7.08
C LEU A 344 9.32 -18.84 -7.50
N SER A 345 10.25 -17.89 -7.49
CA SER A 345 11.67 -18.17 -7.68
C SER A 345 12.17 -19.13 -6.60
N PRO A 346 12.99 -20.13 -6.92
CA PRO A 346 13.68 -20.93 -5.90
C PRO A 346 14.75 -20.12 -5.16
N VAL A 347 15.14 -18.96 -5.70
CA VAL A 347 16.18 -18.09 -5.13
C VAL A 347 15.55 -17.07 -4.19
N THR A 348 16.09 -16.98 -2.98
CA THR A 348 15.76 -15.95 -2.00
C THR A 348 16.72 -14.77 -2.08
N THR A 349 16.27 -13.60 -1.63
CA THR A 349 17.12 -12.42 -1.46
C THR A 349 16.79 -11.77 -0.12
N ALA A 350 17.80 -11.35 0.62
CA ALA A 350 17.61 -10.58 1.85
C ALA A 350 17.68 -9.07 1.56
N THR A 351 16.78 -8.30 2.16
CA THR A 351 16.78 -6.84 2.09
C THR A 351 16.64 -6.27 3.50
N THR A 352 17.33 -5.17 3.77
CA THR A 352 17.18 -4.46 5.05
C THR A 352 16.45 -3.14 4.84
N ALA A 353 15.36 -2.94 5.58
CA ALA A 353 14.71 -1.64 5.72
C ALA A 353 14.97 -1.10 7.12
N SER A 354 15.11 0.21 7.26
CA SER A 354 15.47 0.85 8.52
C SER A 354 14.75 2.18 8.69
N THR A 355 14.45 2.53 9.93
CA THR A 355 14.04 3.89 10.30
C THR A 355 15.20 4.89 10.19
N GLY A 356 16.45 4.40 10.20
CA GLY A 356 17.61 5.21 10.56
C GLY A 356 17.60 5.56 12.05
N GLY A 357 18.49 6.47 12.47
CA GLY A 357 18.45 7.04 13.81
C GLY A 357 17.27 8.01 13.93
N VAL A 358 16.27 7.64 14.73
CA VAL A 358 14.99 8.40 14.81
C VAL A 358 14.70 9.04 16.15
N ALA A 359 15.29 8.55 17.24
CA ALA A 359 15.12 9.08 18.61
C ALA A 359 13.65 9.45 18.94
N VAL A 360 12.74 8.49 18.77
CA VAL A 360 11.30 8.69 19.04
C VAL A 360 11.00 8.40 20.51
N PRO A 361 10.38 9.33 21.26
CA PRO A 361 10.02 9.08 22.66
C PRO A 361 9.05 7.90 22.80
N ILE A 362 9.27 7.08 23.81
CA ILE A 362 8.29 6.11 24.33
C ILE A 362 7.70 6.78 25.56
N ALA A 363 6.54 7.42 25.39
CA ALA A 363 5.93 8.22 26.44
C ALA A 363 4.94 7.39 27.27
N ASP A 364 4.87 7.70 28.56
CA ASP A 364 3.95 7.12 29.54
C ASP A 364 2.50 7.14 29.03
N LEU A 365 1.81 6.01 29.19
CA LEU A 365 0.39 5.85 28.83
C LEU A 365 0.07 6.28 27.39
N ALA A 366 1.06 6.20 26.49
CA ALA A 366 0.93 6.57 25.10
C ALA A 366 1.23 5.38 24.18
N THR A 367 0.74 5.50 22.94
CA THR A 367 1.07 4.57 21.85
C THR A 367 1.60 5.39 20.70
N GLU A 368 2.80 5.04 20.25
CA GLU A 368 3.49 5.68 19.14
C GLU A 368 3.66 4.67 18.01
N ILE A 369 3.66 5.17 16.77
CA ILE A 369 3.76 4.35 15.57
C ILE A 369 4.86 4.90 14.68
N VAL A 370 5.90 4.08 14.46
CA VAL A 370 7.05 4.45 13.65
C VAL A 370 7.00 3.72 12.30
N PRO A 371 6.90 4.45 11.16
CA PRO A 371 6.85 3.82 9.85
C PRO A 371 8.24 3.34 9.40
N ILE A 372 8.29 2.17 8.76
CA ILE A 372 9.48 1.60 8.12
C ILE A 372 9.13 1.34 6.65
N GLN A 373 9.81 2.03 5.73
CA GLN A 373 9.53 1.91 4.30
C GLN A 373 10.29 0.73 3.70
N VAL A 374 9.56 -0.24 3.14
CA VAL A 374 10.11 -1.36 2.37
C VAL A 374 9.78 -1.16 0.90
N THR A 375 10.80 -0.92 0.08
CA THR A 375 10.64 -0.71 -1.37
C THR A 375 10.74 -2.01 -2.16
N SER A 376 11.40 -3.02 -1.61
CA SER A 376 11.62 -4.33 -2.25
C SER A 376 10.31 -5.10 -2.40
N ALA A 377 9.98 -5.46 -3.64
CA ALA A 377 8.83 -6.31 -3.95
C ALA A 377 9.21 -7.79 -3.90
N GLY A 378 8.30 -8.61 -3.40
CA GLY A 378 8.48 -10.06 -3.28
C GLY A 378 7.57 -10.66 -2.23
N GLU A 379 7.48 -11.98 -2.27
CA GLU A 379 6.80 -12.78 -1.26
C GLU A 379 7.76 -13.05 -0.10
N ILE A 380 7.31 -12.77 1.12
CA ILE A 380 8.09 -12.94 2.34
C ILE A 380 8.31 -14.44 2.59
N VAL A 381 9.57 -14.80 2.80
CA VAL A 381 9.97 -16.12 3.32
C VAL A 381 10.20 -16.02 4.82
N ASP A 382 10.91 -14.99 5.25
CA ASP A 382 11.37 -14.83 6.62
C ASP A 382 11.57 -13.34 6.94
N VAL A 383 11.42 -12.97 8.21
CA VAL A 383 11.55 -11.59 8.71
C VAL A 383 12.25 -11.63 10.05
N ASP A 384 13.35 -10.88 10.17
CA ASP A 384 13.95 -10.52 11.46
C ASP A 384 13.69 -9.05 11.78
N VAL A 385 13.39 -8.75 13.04
CA VAL A 385 13.17 -7.38 13.52
C VAL A 385 14.27 -6.99 14.49
N ARG A 386 14.97 -5.88 14.23
CA ARG A 386 16.01 -5.35 15.12
C ARG A 386 15.52 -4.08 15.78
N ILE A 387 15.53 -4.04 17.11
CA ILE A 387 15.11 -2.87 17.90
C ILE A 387 16.26 -2.44 18.79
N ARG A 388 16.56 -1.14 18.76
CA ARG A 388 17.42 -0.48 19.74
C ARG A 388 16.61 0.61 20.44
N ALA A 389 16.28 0.39 21.71
CA ALA A 389 15.56 1.34 22.54
C ALA A 389 16.10 1.35 23.97
N ASN A 390 16.04 2.50 24.63
CA ASN A 390 16.24 2.57 26.07
C ASN A 390 14.90 2.75 26.78
N HIS A 391 14.71 2.04 27.88
CA HIS A 391 13.63 2.20 28.84
C HIS A 391 14.15 1.80 30.22
N THR A 392 13.66 2.42 31.29
CA THR A 392 14.09 2.14 32.68
C THR A 392 13.20 1.12 33.40
N PHE A 393 12.16 0.64 32.70
CA PHE A 393 11.26 -0.41 33.18
C PHE A 393 10.68 -1.17 31.98
N ASP A 394 11.37 -2.21 31.51
CA ASP A 394 11.04 -2.85 30.23
C ASP A 394 9.68 -3.57 30.22
N SER A 395 9.15 -4.02 31.37
CA SER A 395 7.83 -4.67 31.40
C SER A 395 6.66 -3.74 31.10
N ASP A 396 6.89 -2.42 31.08
CA ASP A 396 5.83 -1.47 30.78
C ASP A 396 5.70 -1.25 29.27
N VAL A 397 6.76 -1.58 28.53
CA VAL A 397 6.87 -1.39 27.08
C VAL A 397 6.38 -2.61 26.33
N SER A 398 5.60 -2.35 25.27
CA SER A 398 5.19 -3.35 24.29
C SER A 398 5.60 -2.94 22.88
N PHE A 399 6.07 -3.91 22.08
CA PHE A 399 6.42 -3.72 20.67
C PHE A 399 5.59 -4.65 19.79
N THR A 400 4.89 -4.09 18.80
CA THR A 400 4.11 -4.84 17.80
C THR A 400 4.52 -4.43 16.40
N LEU A 401 4.83 -5.40 15.54
CA LEU A 401 5.07 -5.15 14.13
C LEU A 401 3.77 -5.29 13.33
N ILE A 402 3.52 -4.34 12.43
CA ILE A 402 2.35 -4.30 11.56
C ILE A 402 2.82 -4.25 10.10
N SER A 403 2.43 -5.23 9.30
CA SER A 403 2.71 -5.27 7.85
C SER A 403 1.82 -4.31 7.05
N PRO A 404 2.15 -4.04 5.78
CA PRO A 404 1.36 -3.14 4.93
C PRO A 404 -0.10 -3.58 4.73
N ASP A 405 -0.39 -4.88 4.79
CA ASP A 405 -1.74 -5.44 4.68
C ASP A 405 -2.51 -5.49 6.02
N GLY A 406 -1.91 -5.00 7.11
CA GLY A 406 -2.52 -4.92 8.43
C GLY A 406 -2.35 -6.17 9.30
N THR A 407 -1.61 -7.20 8.84
CA THR A 407 -1.23 -8.33 9.69
C THR A 407 -0.36 -7.83 10.84
N THR A 408 -0.65 -8.29 12.06
CA THR A 408 0.07 -7.87 13.27
C THR A 408 0.77 -9.05 13.94
N VAL A 409 1.97 -8.78 14.46
CA VAL A 409 2.77 -9.72 15.26
C VAL A 409 3.25 -9.00 16.52
N ASP A 410 2.89 -9.55 17.67
CA ASP A 410 3.42 -9.12 18.97
C ASP A 410 4.86 -9.63 19.13
N LEU A 411 5.80 -8.70 19.24
CA LEU A 411 7.22 -9.02 19.39
C LEU A 411 7.57 -9.27 20.85
N SER A 412 7.09 -8.39 21.75
CA SER A 412 7.31 -8.44 23.18
C SER A 412 6.31 -7.54 23.89
N SER A 413 5.63 -8.07 24.90
CA SER A 413 4.68 -7.37 25.75
C SER A 413 4.86 -7.80 27.22
N GLY A 414 5.28 -6.89 28.10
CA GLY A 414 5.37 -7.21 29.53
C GLY A 414 6.63 -7.99 29.96
N ASN A 415 7.68 -8.02 29.14
CA ASN A 415 8.93 -8.75 29.44
C ASN A 415 9.99 -7.87 30.09
N GLY A 416 10.93 -8.48 30.82
CA GLY A 416 12.12 -7.78 31.36
C GLY A 416 11.97 -7.27 32.78
N GLY A 417 10.74 -7.15 33.29
CA GLY A 417 10.48 -6.66 34.65
C GLY A 417 11.05 -5.25 34.83
N SER A 418 11.72 -5.02 35.95
CA SER A 418 12.42 -3.76 36.26
C SER A 418 13.82 -3.67 35.63
N GLY A 419 14.08 -4.44 34.58
CA GLY A 419 15.32 -4.35 33.81
C GLY A 419 15.28 -3.20 32.82
N ASP A 420 16.46 -2.81 32.33
CA ASP A 420 16.61 -1.67 31.44
C ASP A 420 17.04 -2.08 30.02
N ASN A 421 16.33 -1.54 29.04
CA ASN A 421 16.65 -1.43 27.62
C ASN A 421 16.40 -2.68 26.75
N PHE A 422 15.96 -2.40 25.52
CA PHE A 422 15.94 -3.34 24.41
C PHE A 422 17.18 -3.08 23.53
N GLY A 423 18.22 -3.85 23.79
CA GLY A 423 19.57 -3.71 23.24
C GLY A 423 20.51 -2.90 24.14
N ASP A 424 21.79 -2.88 23.78
CA ASP A 424 22.83 -2.14 24.50
C ASP A 424 23.76 -1.35 23.56
N GLY A 425 24.71 -0.62 24.13
CA GLY A 425 25.67 0.19 23.36
C GLY A 425 25.06 1.48 22.79
N ALA A 426 25.54 1.89 21.62
CA ALA A 426 25.17 3.16 20.98
C ALA A 426 23.66 3.34 20.85
N THR A 427 23.20 4.58 20.97
CA THR A 427 21.79 4.99 20.92
C THR A 427 21.37 5.35 19.49
N ASP A 428 21.68 4.45 18.56
CA ASP A 428 21.32 4.51 17.16
C ASP A 428 21.35 3.08 16.58
N CYS A 429 21.24 2.96 15.26
CA CYS A 429 21.26 1.68 14.58
C CYS A 429 22.60 0.92 14.64
N SER A 430 23.68 1.52 15.16
CA SER A 430 25.00 0.88 15.36
C SER A 430 25.19 0.27 16.75
N GLY A 431 24.25 0.50 17.67
CA GLY A 431 24.19 -0.22 18.93
C GLY A 431 23.98 -1.72 18.71
N ARG A 432 24.02 -2.51 19.79
CA ARG A 432 23.68 -3.93 19.73
C ARG A 432 22.17 -4.08 19.98
N PRO A 433 21.35 -4.34 18.95
CA PRO A 433 19.89 -4.37 19.12
C PRO A 433 19.43 -5.67 19.79
N THR A 434 18.19 -5.64 20.27
CA THR A 434 17.36 -6.85 20.39
C THR A 434 16.95 -7.29 19.00
N VAL A 435 17.20 -8.55 18.66
CA VAL A 435 16.85 -9.15 17.36
C VAL A 435 15.74 -10.17 17.58
N PHE A 436 14.56 -9.92 17.03
CA PHE A 436 13.47 -10.88 17.00
C PHE A 436 13.58 -11.74 15.74
N ASP A 437 13.68 -13.05 15.93
CA ASP A 437 13.89 -14.06 14.87
C ASP A 437 13.23 -15.37 15.33
N ASP A 438 12.38 -15.97 14.49
CA ASP A 438 11.67 -17.23 14.79
C ASP A 438 12.64 -18.41 15.02
N SER A 439 13.82 -18.36 14.42
CA SER A 439 14.90 -19.35 14.54
C SER A 439 15.81 -19.14 15.76
N ALA A 440 15.64 -18.03 16.49
CA ALA A 440 16.46 -17.75 17.67
C ALA A 440 16.35 -18.87 18.71
N PRO A 441 17.43 -19.18 19.46
CA PRO A 441 17.46 -20.31 20.37
C PRO A 441 16.56 -20.12 21.61
N ASN A 442 16.44 -18.88 22.10
CA ASN A 442 15.74 -18.54 23.33
C ASN A 442 14.53 -17.63 23.02
N PRO A 443 13.38 -17.78 23.70
CA PRO A 443 12.28 -16.82 23.57
C PRO A 443 12.58 -15.53 24.34
N ILE A 444 11.91 -14.43 23.98
CA ILE A 444 11.95 -13.19 24.74
C ILE A 444 11.25 -13.33 26.10
N VAL A 445 10.22 -14.20 26.16
CA VAL A 445 9.48 -14.50 27.38
C VAL A 445 10.40 -15.14 28.41
N GLY A 446 10.56 -14.48 29.56
CA GLY A 446 11.45 -14.91 30.64
C GLY A 446 12.94 -14.62 30.42
N ALA A 447 13.31 -13.96 29.32
CA ALA A 447 14.64 -13.40 29.17
C ALA A 447 14.78 -12.12 30.03
N THR A 448 16.03 -11.70 30.26
CA THR A 448 16.35 -10.53 31.08
C THR A 448 16.95 -9.41 30.24
N ALA A 449 16.60 -8.17 30.56
CA ALA A 449 17.23 -6.96 30.03
C ALA A 449 18.77 -7.01 30.21
N PRO A 450 19.57 -6.39 29.32
CA PRO A 450 19.19 -5.42 28.30
C PRO A 450 18.81 -6.06 26.95
N PHE A 451 18.38 -7.33 26.91
CA PHE A 451 17.89 -8.01 25.69
C PHE A 451 18.81 -7.88 24.46
N ALA A 452 20.13 -7.81 24.66
CA ALA A 452 21.09 -7.62 23.58
C ALA A 452 21.43 -8.97 22.91
N GLY A 453 20.91 -9.19 21.70
CA GLY A 453 21.04 -10.46 20.97
C GLY A 453 19.71 -10.94 20.39
N SER A 454 19.69 -12.20 19.94
CA SER A 454 18.53 -12.77 19.24
C SER A 454 17.58 -13.56 20.16
N PHE A 455 16.28 -13.30 20.02
CA PHE A 455 15.20 -13.89 20.79
C PHE A 455 14.01 -14.25 19.89
N ARG A 456 13.29 -15.34 20.20
CA ARG A 456 12.01 -15.63 19.56
C ARG A 456 10.96 -14.65 20.10
N PRO A 457 10.18 -13.99 19.24
CA PRO A 457 9.10 -13.11 19.65
C PRO A 457 7.97 -13.86 20.37
N GLU A 458 7.04 -13.12 20.99
CA GLU A 458 5.84 -13.72 21.60
C GLU A 458 4.91 -14.38 20.58
N GLN A 459 4.76 -13.76 19.41
CA GLN A 459 4.07 -14.33 18.26
C GLN A 459 5.05 -14.54 17.11
N PRO A 460 4.96 -15.67 16.38
CA PRO A 460 5.93 -15.98 15.35
C PRO A 460 5.85 -15.01 14.16
N LEU A 461 7.00 -14.57 13.67
CA LEU A 461 7.17 -13.70 12.50
C LEU A 461 6.79 -14.41 11.19
N SER A 462 6.80 -15.74 11.18
CA SER A 462 6.28 -16.57 10.07
C SER A 462 4.78 -16.36 9.78
N ARG A 463 4.05 -15.59 10.60
CA ARG A 463 2.72 -15.07 10.22
C ARG A 463 2.75 -14.15 9.01
N PHE A 464 3.92 -13.59 8.66
CA PHE A 464 4.11 -12.80 7.45
C PHE A 464 4.52 -13.65 6.23
N THR A 465 4.90 -14.93 6.40
CA THR A 465 5.33 -15.79 5.29
C THR A 465 4.22 -15.92 4.24
N GLY A 466 4.55 -15.71 2.96
CA GLY A 466 3.60 -15.72 1.86
C GLY A 466 2.94 -14.37 1.54
N HIS A 467 3.12 -13.37 2.41
CA HIS A 467 2.60 -12.02 2.19
C HIS A 467 3.57 -11.18 1.35
N SER A 468 3.08 -10.04 0.82
CA SER A 468 3.91 -9.09 0.08
C SER A 468 4.78 -8.27 1.05
N ALA A 469 6.09 -8.19 0.78
CA ALA A 469 7.03 -7.39 1.58
C ALA A 469 6.90 -5.89 1.34
N GLN A 470 6.57 -5.46 0.11
CA GLN A 470 6.59 -4.06 -0.28
C GLN A 470 5.50 -3.24 0.41
N GLY A 471 5.87 -2.07 0.92
CA GLY A 471 4.96 -1.09 1.49
C GLY A 471 5.48 -0.49 2.79
N THR A 472 4.61 0.27 3.45
CA THR A 472 4.89 0.85 4.76
C THR A 472 4.57 -0.15 5.86
N TRP A 473 5.62 -0.69 6.46
CA TRP A 473 5.53 -1.40 7.73
C TRP A 473 5.45 -0.39 8.87
N ARG A 474 4.90 -0.80 10.01
CA ARG A 474 4.78 0.06 11.18
C ARG A 474 5.22 -0.70 12.42
N LEU A 475 6.17 -0.13 13.16
CA LEU A 475 6.46 -0.57 14.52
C LEU A 475 5.58 0.25 15.46
N GLN A 476 4.62 -0.41 16.10
CA GLN A 476 3.84 0.18 17.16
C GLN A 476 4.55 -0.08 18.50
N MET A 477 4.69 0.96 19.29
CA MET A 477 5.28 0.90 20.63
C MET A 477 4.35 1.59 21.62
N SER A 478 4.20 1.02 22.80
CA SER A 478 3.35 1.59 23.85
C SER A 478 3.96 1.38 25.23
N ASP A 479 3.78 2.38 26.09
CA ASP A 479 4.01 2.24 27.53
C ASP A 479 2.65 2.16 28.25
N SER A 480 2.46 1.08 29.02
CA SER A 480 1.20 0.80 29.72
C SER A 480 1.13 1.34 31.14
N PHE A 481 2.22 1.94 31.65
CA PHE A 481 2.31 2.50 32.98
C PHE A 481 2.82 3.94 32.94
N ALA A 482 2.79 4.60 34.09
CA ALA A 482 3.27 5.96 34.24
C ALA A 482 4.41 5.94 35.25
N ILE A 483 5.45 6.74 35.01
CA ILE A 483 6.63 7.09 35.84
C ILE A 483 7.91 7.03 34.99
N ASP A 484 8.02 6.03 34.13
CA ASP A 484 9.20 5.74 33.33
C ASP A 484 8.93 6.05 31.86
N SER A 485 9.89 6.68 31.20
CA SER A 485 9.82 6.97 29.77
C SER A 485 11.09 6.50 29.10
N GLY A 486 10.97 6.18 27.81
CA GLY A 486 12.10 5.72 27.03
C GLY A 486 12.24 6.40 25.70
N THR A 487 13.12 5.84 24.87
CA THR A 487 13.36 6.33 23.52
C THR A 487 13.71 5.16 22.61
N LEU A 488 12.98 5.06 21.51
CA LEU A 488 13.36 4.23 20.37
C LEU A 488 14.44 4.97 19.58
N PHE A 489 15.60 4.36 19.44
CA PHE A 489 16.69 4.92 18.65
C PHE A 489 16.74 4.38 17.22
N CYS A 490 16.40 3.10 17.03
CA CYS A 490 16.41 2.46 15.73
C CYS A 490 15.47 1.25 15.67
N ALA A 491 14.79 1.08 14.53
CA ALA A 491 14.16 -0.17 14.13
C ALA A 491 14.59 -0.59 12.72
N GLN A 492 14.93 -1.86 12.53
CA GLN A 492 15.26 -2.44 11.23
C GLN A 492 14.45 -3.72 10.97
N LEU A 493 14.11 -3.95 9.70
CA LEU A 493 13.55 -5.20 9.21
C LEU A 493 14.55 -5.83 8.26
N VAL A 494 15.01 -7.04 8.56
CA VAL A 494 15.73 -7.88 7.60
C VAL A 494 14.72 -8.85 7.03
N ILE A 495 14.37 -8.68 5.75
CA ILE A 495 13.31 -9.44 5.10
C ILE A 495 13.96 -10.33 4.05
N THR A 496 13.82 -11.63 4.21
CA THR A 496 14.15 -12.60 3.16
C THR A 496 12.92 -12.80 2.30
N LEU A 497 13.03 -12.54 1.00
CA LEU A 497 11.94 -12.60 0.04
C LEU A 497 12.26 -13.51 -1.15
N ARG A 498 11.21 -13.97 -1.82
CA ARG A 498 11.26 -14.60 -3.15
C ARG A 498 10.51 -13.74 -4.13
N LYS A 499 11.12 -13.50 -5.29
CA LYS A 499 10.42 -12.86 -6.40
C LYS A 499 9.58 -13.88 -7.16
N ARG A 500 8.57 -13.40 -7.85
CA ARG A 500 7.83 -14.18 -8.85
C ARG A 500 8.56 -14.08 -10.18
N LEU A 501 8.75 -15.22 -10.83
CA LEU A 501 9.33 -15.34 -12.15
C LEU A 501 8.20 -15.60 -13.13
N CYS A 502 8.32 -15.02 -14.33
CA CYS A 502 7.36 -15.24 -15.39
C CYS A 502 8.08 -15.70 -16.66
N SER A 503 7.36 -16.38 -17.55
CA SER A 503 7.91 -16.73 -18.86
C SER A 503 8.52 -15.51 -19.55
N ASN A 504 9.76 -15.67 -20.00
CA ASN A 504 10.60 -14.61 -20.53
C ASN A 504 10.94 -14.84 -22.02
N GLY A 505 10.36 -15.88 -22.63
CA GLY A 505 10.59 -16.26 -24.03
C GLY A 505 12.01 -16.76 -24.34
N ALA A 506 12.85 -17.01 -23.33
CA ALA A 506 14.19 -17.57 -23.50
C ALA A 506 14.18 -19.08 -23.21
N PRO A 507 14.88 -19.90 -24.02
CA PRO A 507 14.99 -21.35 -23.79
C PRO A 507 15.50 -21.68 -22.38
N ALA A 508 14.78 -22.53 -21.65
CA ALA A 508 15.18 -23.04 -20.35
C ALA A 508 15.82 -24.44 -20.48
N PRO A 509 16.70 -24.83 -19.54
CA PRO A 509 17.20 -26.20 -19.44
C PRO A 509 16.07 -27.24 -19.35
N GLY A 510 16.15 -28.29 -20.18
CA GLY A 510 15.17 -29.38 -20.25
C GLY A 510 13.89 -29.05 -21.02
N GLU A 511 13.76 -27.81 -21.51
CA GLU A 511 12.60 -27.37 -22.27
C GLU A 511 12.65 -27.90 -23.70
N ARG A 512 11.54 -28.44 -24.21
CA ARG A 512 11.39 -28.66 -25.64
C ARG A 512 11.10 -27.31 -26.29
N VAL A 513 11.94 -26.88 -27.20
CA VAL A 513 11.82 -25.58 -27.87
C VAL A 513 11.68 -25.78 -29.37
N THR A 514 10.97 -24.85 -30.00
CA THR A 514 11.02 -24.65 -31.45
C THR A 514 11.95 -23.49 -31.73
N LEU A 515 12.99 -23.68 -32.53
CA LEU A 515 13.84 -22.60 -33.03
C LEU A 515 13.76 -22.48 -34.55
N THR A 516 13.41 -21.30 -35.04
CA THR A 516 13.64 -20.94 -36.45
C THR A 516 15.12 -20.70 -36.65
N PHE A 517 15.80 -21.48 -37.50
CA PHE A 517 17.19 -21.25 -37.87
C PHE A 517 17.27 -20.55 -39.23
N ASN A 518 17.81 -19.34 -39.25
CA ASN A 518 17.97 -18.55 -40.46
C ASN A 518 19.34 -18.80 -41.11
N VAL A 519 19.35 -19.19 -42.39
CA VAL A 519 20.56 -19.41 -43.19
C VAL A 519 20.58 -18.46 -44.38
N ARG A 520 21.71 -17.77 -44.58
CA ARG A 520 21.94 -16.90 -45.74
C ARG A 520 23.04 -17.46 -46.61
N ASN A 521 22.79 -17.56 -47.91
CA ASN A 521 23.80 -17.93 -48.88
C ASN A 521 24.70 -16.73 -49.22
N VAL A 522 25.93 -16.75 -48.71
CA VAL A 522 26.96 -15.72 -48.96
C VAL A 522 27.90 -16.07 -50.12
N GLY A 523 27.68 -17.22 -50.79
CA GLY A 523 28.44 -17.63 -51.95
C GLY A 523 27.96 -16.97 -53.24
N ASN A 524 28.62 -17.28 -54.37
CA ASN A 524 28.36 -16.68 -55.69
C ASN A 524 27.38 -17.50 -56.56
N GLY A 525 26.79 -18.57 -56.03
CA GLY A 525 25.86 -19.45 -56.75
C GLY A 525 24.68 -19.86 -55.87
N ASN A 526 23.52 -20.07 -56.48
CA ASN A 526 22.28 -20.44 -55.77
C ASN A 526 22.31 -21.92 -55.35
N THR A 527 21.69 -22.24 -54.22
CA THR A 527 21.42 -23.65 -53.90
C THR A 527 20.27 -24.18 -54.75
N SER A 528 20.17 -25.50 -54.91
CA SER A 528 19.10 -26.14 -55.69
C SER A 528 18.04 -26.82 -54.82
N HIS A 529 18.47 -27.52 -53.77
CA HIS A 529 17.68 -28.35 -52.87
C HIS A 529 18.36 -28.36 -51.48
N LEU A 530 18.55 -27.17 -50.88
CA LEU A 530 19.16 -27.07 -49.57
C LEU A 530 18.27 -27.73 -48.52
N LYS A 531 18.87 -28.63 -47.74
CA LYS A 531 18.28 -29.29 -46.59
C LYS A 531 19.27 -29.22 -45.42
N ALA A 532 18.74 -29.21 -44.21
CA ALA A 532 19.55 -29.16 -43.00
C ALA A 532 19.07 -30.22 -42.00
N GLU A 533 20.00 -30.85 -41.30
CA GLU A 533 19.72 -31.72 -40.17
C GLU A 533 20.28 -31.08 -38.90
N LEU A 534 19.45 -30.95 -37.87
CA LEU A 534 19.89 -30.48 -36.56
C LEU A 534 20.53 -31.65 -35.81
N LEU A 535 21.80 -31.48 -35.43
CA LEU A 535 22.58 -32.54 -34.80
C LEU A 535 22.29 -32.64 -33.29
N ASP A 536 22.25 -33.86 -32.78
CA ASP A 536 22.21 -34.15 -31.34
C ASP A 536 23.59 -33.85 -30.71
N GLY A 537 23.61 -33.19 -29.56
CA GLY A 537 24.82 -32.67 -28.90
C GLY A 537 24.90 -31.14 -28.88
N ASN A 538 25.95 -30.59 -28.26
CA ASN A 538 26.14 -29.14 -28.07
C ASN A 538 24.94 -28.41 -27.43
N GLY A 539 24.24 -29.09 -26.53
CA GLY A 539 23.06 -28.59 -25.82
C GLY A 539 21.74 -28.75 -26.59
N VAL A 540 21.73 -29.60 -27.62
CA VAL A 540 20.54 -30.08 -28.32
C VAL A 540 20.34 -31.55 -27.98
N VAL A 541 19.16 -31.92 -27.51
CA VAL A 541 18.76 -33.30 -27.23
C VAL A 541 17.45 -33.62 -27.95
N GLN A 542 17.33 -34.81 -28.54
CA GLN A 542 16.14 -35.23 -29.29
C GLN A 542 15.70 -34.23 -30.38
N PRO A 543 16.62 -33.79 -31.27
CA PRO A 543 16.24 -32.90 -32.36
C PRO A 543 15.31 -33.60 -33.35
N ASP A 544 14.47 -32.80 -33.98
CA ASP A 544 13.77 -33.19 -35.19
C ASP A 544 14.75 -33.62 -36.30
N GLY A 545 14.33 -34.58 -37.12
CA GLY A 545 15.08 -34.96 -38.32
C GLY A 545 15.17 -33.85 -39.38
N GLN A 546 15.85 -34.16 -40.48
CA GLN A 546 16.13 -33.23 -41.58
C GLN A 546 14.93 -32.38 -42.04
N ARG A 547 15.17 -31.08 -42.29
CA ARG A 547 14.22 -30.09 -42.82
C ARG A 547 14.72 -29.50 -44.14
N VAL A 548 13.79 -29.03 -44.97
CA VAL A 548 14.10 -28.49 -46.31
C VAL A 548 13.98 -26.97 -46.32
N TYR A 549 15.06 -26.30 -46.70
CA TYR A 549 15.09 -24.86 -46.98
C TYR A 549 14.75 -24.56 -48.45
N GLY A 550 15.06 -25.50 -49.35
CA GLY A 550 14.84 -25.36 -50.78
C GLY A 550 15.91 -24.50 -51.45
N ARG A 551 15.51 -23.72 -52.46
CA ARG A 551 16.42 -22.83 -53.19
C ARG A 551 16.66 -21.55 -52.38
N VAL A 552 17.93 -21.30 -52.03
CA VAL A 552 18.39 -20.09 -51.34
C VAL A 552 19.33 -19.32 -52.26
N ASP A 553 18.89 -18.14 -52.67
CA ASP A 553 19.60 -17.28 -53.62
C ASP A 553 20.92 -16.75 -53.06
N SER A 554 21.94 -16.74 -53.91
CA SER A 554 23.24 -16.09 -53.66
C SER A 554 23.03 -14.61 -53.33
N GLY A 555 23.54 -14.18 -52.17
CA GLY A 555 23.38 -12.81 -51.66
C GLY A 555 21.95 -12.43 -51.23
N GLY A 556 20.99 -13.35 -51.36
CA GLY A 556 19.57 -13.14 -51.07
C GLY A 556 19.26 -12.95 -49.58
N ALA A 557 17.97 -12.83 -49.28
CA ALA A 557 17.48 -12.75 -47.90
C ALA A 557 17.72 -14.09 -47.17
N PRO A 558 17.93 -14.08 -45.84
CA PRO A 558 17.98 -15.31 -45.06
C PRO A 558 16.71 -16.14 -45.23
N ALA A 559 16.85 -17.45 -45.38
CA ALA A 559 15.75 -18.40 -45.35
C ALA A 559 15.68 -19.00 -43.94
N GLY A 560 14.49 -19.01 -43.33
CA GLY A 560 14.27 -19.53 -41.97
C GLY A 560 13.42 -20.80 -42.00
N VAL A 561 13.81 -21.80 -41.21
CA VAL A 561 13.05 -23.04 -41.03
C VAL A 561 13.04 -23.42 -39.55
N ASP A 562 11.89 -23.90 -39.08
CA ASP A 562 11.67 -24.31 -37.70
C ASP A 562 12.18 -25.73 -37.43
N PHE A 563 12.89 -25.88 -36.32
CA PHE A 563 13.32 -27.16 -35.77
C PHE A 563 12.88 -27.26 -34.32
N HIS A 564 12.44 -28.43 -33.89
CA HIS A 564 12.12 -28.71 -32.48
C HIS A 564 13.22 -29.56 -31.86
N PHE A 565 13.59 -29.27 -30.62
CA PHE A 565 14.55 -30.06 -29.83
C PHE A 565 14.40 -29.74 -28.35
N THR A 566 14.99 -30.54 -27.47
CA THR A 566 15.10 -30.24 -26.04
C THR A 566 16.43 -29.53 -25.77
N ALA A 567 16.38 -28.33 -25.20
CA ALA A 567 17.56 -27.58 -24.80
C ALA A 567 18.21 -28.22 -23.57
N ASP A 568 19.49 -28.57 -23.66
CA ASP A 568 20.25 -29.19 -22.58
C ASP A 568 21.46 -28.32 -22.20
N GLY A 569 21.56 -27.95 -20.93
CA GLY A 569 22.60 -27.05 -20.43
C GLY A 569 22.23 -26.44 -19.09
N ALA A 570 23.17 -25.75 -18.45
CA ALA A 570 22.88 -25.04 -17.20
C ALA A 570 22.24 -23.67 -17.49
N CYS A 571 21.39 -23.19 -16.59
CA CYS A 571 20.78 -21.87 -16.72
C CYS A 571 21.85 -20.77 -16.85
N GLY A 572 21.68 -19.85 -17.80
CA GLY A 572 22.64 -18.78 -18.07
C GLY A 572 23.79 -19.14 -19.01
N THR A 573 23.94 -20.43 -19.36
CA THR A 573 24.97 -20.87 -20.32
C THR A 573 24.51 -20.72 -21.76
N THR A 574 25.45 -20.77 -22.70
CA THR A 574 25.18 -20.72 -24.14
C THR A 574 25.33 -22.11 -24.74
N ILE A 575 24.26 -22.66 -25.29
CA ILE A 575 24.27 -23.86 -26.11
C ILE A 575 24.64 -23.51 -27.57
N GLN A 576 25.10 -24.49 -28.34
CA GLN A 576 25.56 -24.31 -29.71
C GLN A 576 24.85 -25.27 -30.70
N PRO A 577 23.52 -25.16 -30.89
CA PRO A 577 22.80 -25.88 -31.93
C PRO A 577 23.53 -25.84 -33.27
N THR A 578 23.76 -27.01 -33.87
CA THR A 578 24.57 -27.14 -35.08
C THR A 578 23.76 -27.83 -36.18
N LEU A 579 23.61 -27.16 -37.32
CA LEU A 579 22.98 -27.70 -38.53
C LEU A 579 24.03 -28.29 -39.46
N ALA A 580 23.84 -29.53 -39.89
CA ALA A 580 24.54 -30.13 -41.03
C ALA A 580 23.78 -29.82 -42.33
N LEU A 581 24.41 -29.12 -43.27
CA LEU A 581 23.80 -28.62 -44.49
C LEU A 581 24.14 -29.49 -45.70
N HIS A 582 23.13 -29.82 -46.51
CA HIS A 582 23.32 -30.52 -47.78
C HIS A 582 22.53 -29.84 -48.90
N ASP A 583 23.13 -29.70 -50.09
CA ASP A 583 22.40 -29.31 -51.31
C ASP A 583 22.33 -30.51 -52.26
N GLY A 584 21.17 -31.18 -52.28
CA GLY A 584 21.03 -32.48 -52.93
C GLY A 584 21.91 -33.54 -52.26
N ALA A 585 22.91 -34.06 -53.00
CA ALA A 585 23.89 -35.04 -52.50
C ALA A 585 25.20 -34.37 -52.02
N THR A 586 25.36 -33.07 -52.23
CA THR A 586 26.57 -32.33 -51.86
C THR A 586 26.52 -31.95 -50.39
N ASP A 587 27.55 -32.31 -49.63
CA ASP A 587 27.78 -31.82 -48.27
C ASP A 587 28.32 -30.38 -48.31
N MET A 588 27.62 -29.48 -47.61
CA MET A 588 27.94 -28.05 -47.55
C MET A 588 28.60 -27.68 -46.21
N GLY A 589 28.83 -28.66 -45.32
CA GLY A 589 29.41 -28.47 -44.00
C GLY A 589 28.37 -28.11 -42.93
N THR A 590 28.85 -27.62 -41.79
CA THR A 590 28.02 -27.31 -40.62
C THR A 590 27.98 -25.82 -40.30
N VAL A 591 26.87 -25.35 -39.74
CA VAL A 591 26.72 -24.01 -39.16
C VAL A 591 26.20 -24.12 -37.72
N SER A 592 26.81 -23.40 -36.79
CA SER A 592 26.44 -23.39 -35.38
C SER A 592 25.84 -22.05 -34.98
N PHE A 593 24.84 -22.10 -34.10
CA PHE A 593 24.11 -20.93 -33.61
C PHE A 593 24.26 -20.83 -32.09
N PRO A 594 24.87 -19.77 -31.54
CA PRO A 594 24.90 -19.57 -30.10
C PRO A 594 23.51 -19.21 -29.58
N VAL A 595 22.98 -19.98 -28.63
CA VAL A 595 21.71 -19.68 -27.96
C VAL A 595 21.92 -19.67 -26.46
N ARG A 596 21.64 -18.54 -25.80
CA ARG A 596 21.74 -18.44 -24.35
C ARG A 596 20.49 -19.02 -23.69
N LEU A 597 20.69 -19.86 -22.66
CA LEU A 597 19.62 -20.40 -21.85
C LEU A 597 19.21 -19.42 -20.74
N GLY A 598 17.91 -19.15 -20.64
CA GLY A 598 17.33 -18.22 -19.68
C GLY A 598 17.66 -16.74 -19.93
N THR A 599 17.02 -15.86 -19.17
CA THR A 599 17.33 -14.42 -19.16
C THR A 599 18.24 -14.05 -18.00
N THR A 600 18.67 -12.81 -17.97
CA THR A 600 19.35 -12.22 -16.82
C THR A 600 18.34 -11.40 -16.05
N ASP A 601 18.11 -11.72 -14.77
CA ASP A 601 17.37 -10.86 -13.86
C ASP A 601 18.34 -10.00 -13.07
N VAL A 602 17.88 -8.80 -12.69
CA VAL A 602 18.67 -7.84 -11.92
C VAL A 602 17.96 -7.57 -10.61
N THR A 603 18.71 -7.69 -9.51
CA THR A 603 18.20 -7.41 -8.17
C THR A 603 19.07 -6.39 -7.46
N SER A 604 18.43 -5.32 -6.98
CA SER A 604 19.06 -4.31 -6.14
C SER A 604 18.96 -4.74 -4.68
N THR A 605 20.10 -4.84 -4.00
CA THR A 605 20.19 -5.04 -2.56
C THR A 605 20.81 -3.81 -1.93
N SER A 606 20.16 -3.24 -0.93
CA SER A 606 20.70 -2.11 -0.16
C SER A 606 21.00 -2.54 1.27
N ALA A 607 22.16 -2.15 1.77
CA ALA A 607 22.58 -2.30 3.15
C ALA A 607 23.16 -0.98 3.64
N ALA A 608 23.15 -0.74 4.95
CA ALA A 608 23.70 0.47 5.54
C ALA A 608 24.45 0.13 6.82
N GLU A 609 25.56 0.83 7.04
CA GLU A 609 26.26 0.91 8.32
C GLU A 609 26.10 2.34 8.84
N PRO A 610 25.15 2.57 9.75
CA PRO A 610 24.76 3.89 10.19
C PRO A 610 25.65 4.47 11.30
N ALA A 611 26.63 3.70 11.83
CA ALA A 611 27.57 4.20 12.83
C ALA A 611 28.25 5.49 12.34
N THR A 612 28.33 6.49 13.22
CA THR A 612 29.12 7.68 12.93
C THR A 612 30.57 7.28 12.68
N ILE A 613 31.11 7.71 11.54
CA ILE A 613 32.54 7.60 11.25
C ILE A 613 33.16 8.93 11.64
N THR A 614 33.87 8.98 12.77
CA THR A 614 34.67 10.13 13.17
C THR A 614 35.90 10.20 12.29
N ILE A 615 36.06 11.30 11.56
CA ILE A 615 37.26 11.58 10.77
C ILE A 615 38.22 12.30 11.72
N ASN A 616 39.24 11.55 12.17
CA ASN A 616 40.21 12.02 13.13
C ASN A 616 41.22 12.96 12.43
N ASP A 617 41.84 13.84 13.20
CA ASP A 617 42.86 14.79 12.74
C ASP A 617 44.25 14.40 13.26
N THR A 618 45.32 14.85 12.58
CA THR A 618 46.68 14.83 13.11
C THR A 618 47.17 16.23 13.49
N PRO A 619 47.88 16.38 14.63
CA PRO A 619 48.50 17.66 14.98
C PRO A 619 49.73 18.01 14.10
N ARG A 620 50.00 17.24 13.05
CA ARG A 620 51.11 17.46 12.12
C ARG A 620 50.55 18.00 10.81
N VAL A 621 51.18 19.05 10.27
CA VAL A 621 50.84 19.63 8.96
C VAL A 621 51.03 18.63 7.79
N SER A 622 51.70 17.50 8.04
CA SER A 622 51.78 16.37 7.10
C SER A 622 51.77 15.09 7.93
N GLY A 623 50.62 14.42 7.95
CA GLY A 623 50.38 13.21 8.71
C GLY A 623 49.01 12.65 8.38
N ILE A 624 48.89 11.32 8.34
CA ILE A 624 47.65 10.63 8.03
C ILE A 624 46.97 10.20 9.32
N ALA A 625 45.72 10.62 9.52
CA ALA A 625 44.82 10.15 10.55
C ALA A 625 43.79 9.18 9.96
N VAL A 626 43.74 7.97 10.51
CA VAL A 626 42.66 7.02 10.19
C VAL A 626 41.39 7.41 10.96
N ALA A 627 40.22 7.22 10.36
CA ALA A 627 38.94 7.45 11.02
C ALA A 627 38.65 6.46 12.18
N SER A 628 37.52 6.62 12.86
CA SER A 628 36.99 5.71 13.87
C SER A 628 35.48 5.54 13.70
N PRO A 629 34.95 4.32 13.44
CA PRO A 629 35.68 3.07 13.22
C PRO A 629 36.46 3.08 11.89
N TYR A 630 37.50 2.25 11.82
CA TYR A 630 38.32 2.09 10.62
C TYR A 630 38.84 0.64 10.49
N PRO A 631 38.44 -0.11 9.45
CA PRO A 631 37.40 0.26 8.48
C PRO A 631 36.00 0.27 9.12
N SER A 632 35.08 1.03 8.53
CA SER A 632 33.64 0.83 8.72
C SER A 632 33.17 -0.32 7.82
N MET A 633 32.33 -1.23 8.31
CA MET A 633 32.02 -2.48 7.60
C MET A 633 30.53 -2.68 7.38
N ILE A 634 30.16 -3.08 6.17
CA ILE A 634 28.84 -3.63 5.83
C ILE A 634 29.05 -5.10 5.44
N ASN A 635 28.44 -6.03 6.18
CA ASN A 635 28.47 -7.45 5.80
C ASN A 635 27.24 -7.78 4.94
N VAL A 636 27.48 -8.20 3.70
CA VAL A 636 26.44 -8.62 2.76
C VAL A 636 26.36 -10.13 2.75
N SER A 637 25.17 -10.71 2.78
CA SER A 637 24.98 -12.16 2.76
C SER A 637 23.65 -12.52 2.11
N GLY A 638 23.59 -13.69 1.46
CA GLY A 638 22.35 -14.20 0.85
C GLY A 638 21.92 -13.41 -0.40
N VAL A 639 22.84 -12.67 -1.02
CA VAL A 639 22.58 -11.96 -2.27
C VAL A 639 22.96 -12.87 -3.44
N PRO A 640 22.02 -13.22 -4.33
CA PRO A 640 22.31 -14.10 -5.45
C PRO A 640 23.05 -13.39 -6.58
N GLY A 641 23.77 -14.18 -7.39
CA GLY A 641 24.39 -13.68 -8.62
C GLY A 641 25.72 -12.97 -8.42
N THR A 642 26.10 -12.21 -9.44
CA THR A 642 27.33 -11.40 -9.44
C THR A 642 26.98 -9.93 -9.48
N VAL A 643 27.84 -9.10 -8.91
CA VAL A 643 27.71 -7.64 -8.97
C VAL A 643 27.61 -7.17 -10.43
N ARG A 644 26.60 -6.36 -10.72
CA ARG A 644 26.42 -5.64 -11.99
C ARG A 644 26.80 -4.17 -11.83
N ALA A 645 26.35 -3.54 -10.75
CA ALA A 645 26.69 -2.16 -10.41
C ALA A 645 26.69 -1.96 -8.89
N VAL A 646 27.46 -0.96 -8.43
CA VAL A 646 27.57 -0.58 -7.03
C VAL A 646 27.31 0.92 -6.92
N ARG A 647 26.55 1.32 -5.91
CA ARG A 647 26.37 2.71 -5.48
C ARG A 647 26.67 2.84 -4.00
N VAL A 648 27.35 3.92 -3.62
CA VAL A 648 27.74 4.17 -2.23
C VAL A 648 27.20 5.54 -1.81
N THR A 649 26.50 5.63 -0.69
CA THR A 649 26.01 6.91 -0.18
C THR A 649 26.62 7.19 1.19
N LEU A 650 27.22 8.37 1.36
CA LEU A 650 27.65 8.91 2.64
C LEU A 650 26.55 9.80 3.19
N ASN A 651 26.15 9.61 4.45
CA ASN A 651 25.03 10.33 5.06
C ASN A 651 25.53 11.31 6.12
N GLY A 652 25.32 12.60 5.89
CA GLY A 652 25.67 13.64 6.86
C GLY A 652 27.18 13.88 7.00
N LEU A 653 27.90 13.94 5.87
CA LEU A 653 29.32 14.29 5.81
C LEU A 653 29.53 15.73 6.33
N PHE A 654 30.42 15.86 7.31
CA PHE A 654 30.93 17.12 7.83
C PHE A 654 32.46 17.08 7.81
N HIS A 655 33.11 18.10 7.27
CA HIS A 655 34.56 18.31 7.34
C HIS A 655 34.88 19.79 7.13
N THR A 656 35.81 20.36 7.87
CA THR A 656 36.17 21.79 7.73
C THR A 656 37.09 22.04 6.53
N PHE A 657 37.75 21.01 6.01
CA PHE A 657 38.50 21.08 4.76
C PHE A 657 38.35 19.80 3.94
N PRO A 658 37.33 19.69 3.06
CA PRO A 658 37.00 18.41 2.43
C PRO A 658 38.02 17.84 1.45
N SER A 659 39.03 18.60 1.02
CA SER A 659 40.09 18.04 0.17
C SER A 659 41.01 17.08 0.94
N ASP A 660 41.10 17.23 2.26
CA ASP A 660 42.00 16.44 3.11
C ASP A 660 41.47 15.02 3.35
N ILE A 661 40.21 14.74 2.95
CA ILE A 661 39.58 13.44 3.20
C ILE A 661 39.70 12.51 1.99
N ASP A 662 40.32 11.36 2.21
CA ASP A 662 40.35 10.27 1.25
C ASP A 662 39.47 9.10 1.70
N ILE A 663 38.71 8.55 0.77
CA ILE A 663 37.71 7.52 1.02
C ILE A 663 37.90 6.38 0.03
N LEU A 664 38.24 5.20 0.56
CA LEU A 664 38.43 3.97 -0.21
C LEU A 664 37.34 2.95 0.13
N LEU A 665 36.68 2.42 -0.90
CA LEU A 665 35.82 1.25 -0.78
C LEU A 665 36.60 -0.01 -1.15
N VAL A 666 36.52 -1.04 -0.32
CA VAL A 666 37.07 -2.37 -0.57
C VAL A 666 35.96 -3.42 -0.53
N GLY A 667 35.85 -4.19 -1.61
CA GLY A 667 34.88 -5.26 -1.76
C GLY A 667 35.30 -6.56 -1.07
N PRO A 668 34.39 -7.55 -0.96
CA PRO A 668 34.63 -8.80 -0.22
C PRO A 668 35.82 -9.61 -0.71
N HIS A 669 36.15 -9.49 -2.00
CA HIS A 669 37.24 -10.23 -2.64
C HIS A 669 38.47 -9.36 -2.92
N GLY A 670 38.57 -8.19 -2.28
CA GLY A 670 39.75 -7.32 -2.31
C GLY A 670 39.83 -6.35 -3.48
N GLN A 671 38.78 -6.23 -4.30
CA GLN A 671 38.64 -5.13 -5.27
C GLN A 671 38.58 -3.80 -4.51
N GLN A 672 39.16 -2.73 -5.07
CA GLN A 672 39.29 -1.45 -4.38
C GLN A 672 38.98 -0.29 -5.32
N VAL A 673 38.28 0.73 -4.84
CA VAL A 673 37.94 1.96 -5.59
C VAL A 673 38.00 3.15 -4.64
N ILE A 674 38.73 4.19 -5.02
CA ILE A 674 38.71 5.48 -4.30
C ILE A 674 37.45 6.22 -4.72
N LEU A 675 36.60 6.54 -3.75
CA LEU A 675 35.33 7.24 -3.96
C LEU A 675 35.55 8.76 -4.03
N LEU A 676 36.36 9.28 -3.11
CA LEU A 676 36.70 10.68 -2.97
C LEU A 676 38.13 10.78 -2.49
N SER A 677 38.94 11.62 -3.10
CA SER A 677 40.29 11.98 -2.65
C SER A 677 40.69 13.30 -3.30
N ASP A 678 41.33 14.18 -2.52
CA ASP A 678 41.79 15.51 -2.96
C ASP A 678 40.67 16.37 -3.59
N ALA A 679 39.41 16.11 -3.22
CA ALA A 679 38.24 16.68 -3.89
C ALA A 679 37.28 17.34 -2.90
N GLY A 680 36.83 18.55 -3.23
CA GLY A 680 35.88 19.30 -2.41
C GLY A 680 36.35 20.66 -1.92
N GLY A 681 37.62 20.99 -2.15
CA GLY A 681 38.22 22.28 -1.82
C GLY A 681 38.36 22.49 -0.32
N GLY A 682 38.56 23.75 0.08
CA GLY A 682 38.67 24.17 1.48
C GLY A 682 37.41 24.84 2.03
N THR A 683 36.25 24.56 1.45
CA THR A 683 34.96 25.05 1.98
C THR A 683 34.34 23.94 2.81
N ASP A 684 33.95 24.24 4.05
CA ASP A 684 33.35 23.27 4.97
C ASP A 684 32.22 22.47 4.31
N ALA A 685 32.35 21.15 4.34
CA ALA A 685 31.22 20.25 4.13
C ALA A 685 30.36 20.28 5.40
N VAL A 686 29.06 20.56 5.27
CA VAL A 686 28.15 20.66 6.43
C VAL A 686 26.92 19.79 6.21
N GLY A 687 26.94 18.58 6.77
CA GLY A 687 25.81 17.65 6.77
C GLY A 687 25.43 17.15 5.37
N LEU A 688 26.40 17.01 4.47
CA LEU A 688 26.15 16.66 3.07
C LEU A 688 25.77 15.18 2.91
N THR A 689 24.88 14.88 1.97
CA THR A 689 24.57 13.51 1.54
C THR A 689 25.10 13.31 0.13
N ILE A 690 26.13 12.48 0.00
CA ILE A 690 26.88 12.30 -1.27
C ILE A 690 26.71 10.85 -1.71
N THR A 691 26.27 10.64 -2.94
CA THR A 691 26.18 9.31 -3.56
C THR A 691 27.21 9.16 -4.68
N PHE A 692 27.98 8.08 -4.65
CA PHE A 692 28.91 7.68 -5.70
C PHE A 692 28.25 6.65 -6.61
N ASP A 693 28.21 6.95 -7.91
CA ASP A 693 27.64 6.12 -8.97
C ASP A 693 28.40 6.37 -10.28
N ASP A 694 28.85 5.31 -10.96
CA ASP A 694 29.51 5.41 -12.26
C ASP A 694 28.60 6.00 -13.35
N ALA A 695 27.28 5.86 -13.21
CA ALA A 695 26.30 6.42 -14.12
C ALA A 695 26.05 7.93 -13.91
N ALA A 696 26.63 8.55 -12.87
CA ALA A 696 26.43 9.96 -12.59
C ALA A 696 27.02 10.86 -13.68
N ALA A 697 26.33 11.96 -14.00
CA ALA A 697 26.74 12.88 -15.07
C ALA A 697 28.02 13.67 -14.73
N ALA A 698 28.28 13.93 -13.44
CA ALA A 698 29.37 14.78 -12.96
C ALA A 698 30.30 14.03 -12.00
N ILE A 699 31.53 14.52 -11.88
CA ILE A 699 32.46 14.17 -10.79
C ILE A 699 32.20 15.11 -9.59
N ALA A 700 32.79 14.81 -8.43
CA ALA A 700 32.68 15.66 -7.26
C ALA A 700 33.22 17.09 -7.55
N PRO A 701 32.45 18.14 -7.26
CA PRO A 701 32.86 19.52 -7.54
C PRO A 701 33.89 20.03 -6.52
N ALA A 702 34.57 21.12 -6.86
CA ALA A 702 35.55 21.79 -5.99
C ALA A 702 34.95 22.44 -4.73
N THR A 703 33.62 22.52 -4.63
CA THR A 703 32.91 22.84 -3.40
C THR A 703 31.83 21.78 -3.25
N LEU A 704 31.98 20.88 -2.26
CA LEU A 704 31.06 19.76 -2.12
C LEU A 704 29.64 20.25 -1.85
N VAL A 705 28.70 19.58 -2.49
CA VAL A 705 27.26 19.74 -2.27
C VAL A 705 26.64 18.35 -2.19
N SER A 706 25.48 18.23 -1.55
CA SER A 706 24.71 16.99 -1.60
C SER A 706 24.32 16.67 -3.05
N GLY A 707 24.44 15.42 -3.45
CA GLY A 707 24.19 15.02 -4.84
C GLY A 707 24.75 13.64 -5.17
N THR A 708 24.71 13.32 -6.47
CA THR A 708 25.23 12.06 -7.02
C THR A 708 26.35 12.35 -8.00
N PHE A 709 27.51 11.74 -7.79
CA PHE A 709 28.74 11.98 -8.54
C PHE A 709 29.44 10.67 -8.87
N ARG A 710 30.33 10.69 -9.86
CA ARG A 710 31.25 9.57 -10.11
C ARG A 710 32.34 9.56 -9.03
N PRO A 711 32.95 8.39 -8.74
CA PRO A 711 34.19 8.34 -7.96
C PRO A 711 35.21 9.37 -8.47
N THR A 712 35.79 10.14 -7.56
CA THR A 712 36.65 11.28 -7.91
C THR A 712 37.92 11.23 -7.08
N ASN A 713 39.06 11.09 -7.76
CA ASN A 713 40.40 11.18 -7.17
C ASN A 713 41.18 12.25 -7.95
N ILE A 714 41.69 13.28 -7.25
CA ILE A 714 42.41 14.40 -7.84
C ILE A 714 43.87 14.41 -7.38
N GLY A 715 44.69 13.54 -7.97
CA GLY A 715 46.11 13.50 -7.61
C GLY A 715 46.63 12.08 -7.65
N GLY A 716 47.43 11.73 -6.66
CA GLY A 716 47.86 10.36 -6.44
C GLY A 716 48.95 10.27 -5.38
N GLY A 717 49.13 9.07 -4.83
CA GLY A 717 49.99 8.85 -3.67
C GLY A 717 49.22 8.55 -2.39
N ASP A 718 47.90 8.38 -2.51
CA ASP A 718 46.94 8.15 -1.42
C ASP A 718 47.28 6.86 -0.64
N ILE A 719 47.36 6.96 0.68
CA ILE A 719 47.73 5.85 1.57
C ILE A 719 46.58 5.55 2.52
N PHE A 720 46.12 4.30 2.52
CA PHE A 720 45.11 3.79 3.43
C PHE A 720 45.74 2.73 4.36
N PRO A 721 46.25 3.11 5.55
CA PRO A 721 46.95 2.19 6.44
C PRO A 721 46.11 0.96 6.79
N GLY A 722 46.59 -0.26 6.51
CA GLY A 722 45.87 -1.48 6.85
C GLY A 722 44.74 -1.87 5.87
N ALA A 723 44.53 -1.11 4.80
CA ALA A 723 43.78 -1.61 3.65
C ALA A 723 44.54 -2.77 2.96
N PRO A 724 43.85 -3.73 2.33
CA PRO A 724 44.51 -4.83 1.61
C PRO A 724 45.44 -4.31 0.51
N PRO A 725 46.54 -5.02 0.18
CA PRO A 725 47.42 -4.62 -0.91
C PRO A 725 46.70 -4.69 -2.26
N GLY A 726 46.77 -3.61 -3.04
CA GLY A 726 46.16 -3.51 -4.37
C GLY A 726 46.13 -2.07 -4.87
N ALA A 727 46.15 -1.87 -6.18
CA ALA A 727 45.95 -0.55 -6.76
C ALA A 727 44.44 -0.27 -6.89
N PRO A 728 43.90 0.82 -6.33
CA PRO A 728 42.50 1.18 -6.51
C PRO A 728 42.17 1.45 -7.98
N ALA A 729 41.01 0.97 -8.42
CA ALA A 729 40.46 1.28 -9.72
C ALA A 729 39.78 2.67 -9.71
N ALA A 730 39.61 3.25 -10.89
CA ALA A 730 39.04 4.58 -11.06
C ALA A 730 37.49 4.62 -11.04
N ALA A 731 36.82 3.46 -11.04
CA ALA A 731 35.37 3.36 -11.19
C ALA A 731 34.79 2.17 -10.41
N LEU A 732 33.54 2.29 -9.95
CA LEU A 732 32.81 1.26 -9.20
C LEU A 732 32.55 -0.01 -10.04
N ALA A 733 32.61 0.07 -11.37
CA ALA A 733 32.56 -1.07 -12.28
C ALA A 733 33.68 -2.10 -12.03
N ALA A 734 34.73 -1.76 -11.27
CA ALA A 734 35.74 -2.71 -10.81
C ALA A 734 35.17 -3.85 -9.93
N PHE A 735 33.99 -3.65 -9.34
CA PHE A 735 33.29 -4.70 -8.60
C PHE A 735 32.46 -5.62 -9.51
N ALA A 736 32.21 -5.27 -10.78
CA ALA A 736 31.34 -6.04 -11.66
C ALA A 736 31.86 -7.46 -11.92
N GLY A 737 30.95 -8.43 -11.98
CA GLY A 737 31.24 -9.86 -12.19
C GLY A 737 31.73 -10.60 -10.93
N THR A 738 31.84 -9.92 -9.79
CA THR A 738 32.30 -10.53 -8.52
C THR A 738 31.13 -10.99 -7.65
N ASP A 739 31.37 -11.91 -6.72
CA ASP A 739 30.35 -12.30 -5.73
C ASP A 739 30.15 -11.14 -4.72
N PRO A 740 28.90 -10.66 -4.53
CA PRO A 740 28.60 -9.54 -3.64
C PRO A 740 28.71 -9.90 -2.15
N ASN A 741 28.75 -11.18 -1.79
CA ASN A 741 28.64 -11.64 -0.41
C ASN A 741 29.97 -11.56 0.35
N GLY A 742 29.90 -11.08 1.58
CA GLY A 742 31.00 -10.90 2.50
C GLY A 742 31.14 -9.44 2.96
N ALA A 743 32.29 -9.13 3.54
CA ALA A 743 32.53 -7.83 4.16
C ALA A 743 32.96 -6.78 3.14
N TRP A 744 32.12 -5.77 2.95
CA TRP A 744 32.45 -4.50 2.30
C TRP A 744 33.00 -3.53 3.34
N ARG A 745 34.11 -2.87 3.02
CA ARG A 745 34.87 -2.05 3.97
C ARG A 745 35.08 -0.65 3.42
N LEU A 746 34.71 0.36 4.18
CA LEU A 746 34.99 1.76 3.90
C LEU A 746 36.16 2.21 4.78
N PHE A 747 37.25 2.61 4.14
CA PHE A 747 38.42 3.19 4.78
C PHE A 747 38.36 4.70 4.54
N VAL A 748 38.40 5.47 5.62
CA VAL A 748 38.38 6.94 5.56
C VAL A 748 39.60 7.46 6.30
N VAL A 749 40.39 8.30 5.63
CA VAL A 749 41.55 8.97 6.24
C VAL A 749 41.41 10.48 6.04
N ASP A 750 42.00 11.22 6.97
CA ASP A 750 42.39 12.61 6.77
C ASP A 750 43.91 12.61 6.55
N ASP A 751 44.38 13.10 5.42
CA ASP A 751 45.79 13.08 5.03
C ASP A 751 46.53 14.40 5.27
N ALA A 752 45.81 15.41 5.75
CA ALA A 752 46.35 16.67 6.25
C ALA A 752 46.14 16.78 7.76
N GLY A 753 46.37 17.98 8.30
CA GLY A 753 46.14 18.21 9.73
C GLY A 753 45.49 19.55 9.98
N ILE A 754 44.97 19.76 11.19
CA ILE A 754 44.25 20.94 11.70
C ILE A 754 42.73 20.85 11.52
N ASP A 755 42.26 20.04 10.58
CA ASP A 755 40.86 19.90 10.22
C ASP A 755 40.31 18.55 10.69
N ALA A 756 39.03 18.52 11.05
CA ALA A 756 38.40 17.31 11.54
C ALA A 756 36.97 17.22 11.06
N GLY A 757 36.43 16.01 11.07
CA GLY A 757 35.05 15.83 10.66
C GLY A 757 34.41 14.53 11.08
N ARG A 758 33.30 14.23 10.42
CA ARG A 758 32.55 13.00 10.64
C ARG A 758 31.60 12.73 9.48
N ILE A 759 31.24 11.47 9.33
CA ILE A 759 30.08 11.05 8.54
C ILE A 759 29.01 10.61 9.55
N ALA A 760 28.11 11.53 9.90
CA ALA A 760 27.25 11.39 11.07
C ALA A 760 26.22 10.24 10.98
N GLY A 761 25.70 9.98 9.78
CA GLY A 761 24.76 8.88 9.51
C GLY A 761 25.43 7.66 8.87
N GLY A 762 26.76 7.56 8.96
CA GLY A 762 27.54 6.49 8.33
C GLY A 762 27.35 6.42 6.82
N TRP A 763 27.32 5.21 6.27
CA TRP A 763 27.26 4.99 4.83
C TRP A 763 26.31 3.86 4.46
N SER A 764 25.80 3.91 3.23
CA SER A 764 25.01 2.84 2.64
C SER A 764 25.60 2.36 1.33
N LEU A 765 25.35 1.10 1.05
CA LEU A 765 25.81 0.38 -0.12
C LEU A 765 24.57 -0.16 -0.83
N THR A 766 24.41 0.16 -2.09
CA THR A 766 23.43 -0.48 -2.97
C THR A 766 24.17 -1.27 -4.04
N ILE A 767 23.89 -2.56 -4.12
CA ILE A 767 24.47 -3.48 -5.07
C ILE A 767 23.36 -3.96 -6.00
N ASP A 768 23.48 -3.62 -7.27
CA ASP A 768 22.69 -4.26 -8.31
C ASP A 768 23.44 -5.52 -8.72
N THR A 769 22.83 -6.67 -8.55
CA THR A 769 23.37 -7.98 -8.94
C THR A 769 22.60 -8.53 -10.11
N GLU A 770 23.27 -9.35 -10.91
CA GLU A 770 22.67 -10.06 -12.01
C GLU A 770 22.88 -11.56 -11.86
N PHE A 771 21.85 -12.33 -12.19
CA PHE A 771 21.91 -13.78 -12.19
C PHE A 771 21.04 -14.35 -13.31
N PRO A 772 21.41 -15.53 -13.83
CA PRO A 772 20.59 -16.19 -14.82
C PRO A 772 19.31 -16.73 -14.19
N VAL A 773 18.20 -16.54 -14.89
CA VAL A 773 16.88 -17.01 -14.50
C VAL A 773 16.28 -17.87 -15.60
N CYS A 774 15.84 -19.06 -15.23
CA CYS A 774 15.16 -20.00 -16.09
C CYS A 774 13.85 -20.42 -15.42
N VAL A 775 12.75 -20.29 -16.15
CA VAL A 775 11.45 -20.82 -15.73
C VAL A 775 11.29 -22.14 -16.49
N ALA A 776 11.56 -23.26 -15.82
CA ALA A 776 11.45 -24.57 -16.45
C ALA A 776 9.97 -25.04 -16.44
N PRO A 777 9.46 -25.63 -17.53
CA PRO A 777 8.15 -26.26 -17.51
C PRO A 777 8.16 -27.57 -16.68
N PRO A 778 7.09 -27.94 -15.94
CA PRO A 778 6.75 -29.28 -15.52
C PRO A 778 7.03 -30.34 -16.59
N ALA A 779 7.52 -31.48 -16.10
CA ALA A 779 7.88 -32.60 -16.94
C ALA A 779 6.66 -33.11 -17.74
N GLY A 780 6.71 -32.97 -19.07
CA GLY A 780 5.92 -33.80 -19.98
C GLY A 780 4.96 -33.14 -20.96
N ASP A 781 4.92 -31.81 -21.15
CA ASP A 781 4.00 -31.20 -22.12
C ASP A 781 4.65 -30.24 -23.14
N GLY A 782 4.04 -30.18 -24.33
CA GLY A 782 4.62 -29.66 -25.58
C GLY A 782 5.13 -28.20 -25.53
N GLY A 783 6.29 -28.02 -26.17
CA GLY A 783 7.21 -26.89 -26.05
C GLY A 783 6.82 -25.49 -26.54
N ASP A 784 7.64 -24.50 -26.18
CA ASP A 784 7.51 -23.10 -26.63
C ASP A 784 8.14 -22.86 -28.01
N THR A 785 7.71 -21.78 -28.67
CA THR A 785 8.22 -21.34 -29.98
C THR A 785 9.10 -20.10 -29.81
N VAL A 786 10.39 -20.19 -30.14
CA VAL A 786 11.36 -19.09 -30.10
C VAL A 786 11.96 -18.91 -31.51
N ALA A 787 12.13 -17.68 -32.00
CA ALA A 787 12.80 -17.46 -33.28
C ALA A 787 14.29 -17.12 -33.06
N ALA A 788 15.22 -17.88 -33.64
CA ALA A 788 16.66 -17.55 -33.61
C ALA A 788 17.08 -16.86 -34.92
N GLY A 789 17.34 -15.55 -34.86
CA GLY A 789 17.88 -14.78 -35.98
C GLY A 789 19.33 -14.38 -35.73
N LEU A 790 20.20 -14.59 -36.73
CA LEU A 790 21.43 -13.81 -36.95
C LEU A 790 21.18 -12.79 -38.06
#